data_AF-U7QEP6-F1
#
_entry.id   AF-U7QEP6-F1
#
_cell.length_a   1.000
_cell.length_b   1.000
_cell.length_c   1.000
_cell.angle_alpha   90.00
_cell.angle_beta   90.00
_cell.angle_gamma   90.00
#
_symmetry.space_group_name_H-M   'P 1'
#
loop_
_entity.id
_entity.type
_entity.pdbx_description
1 polymer ?
#
loop_
_entity_poly.entity_id
_entity_poly.type
_entity_poly.pdbx_seq_one_letter_code
_entity_poly.pdbx_strand_id
1 'polypeptide(L)'
;MVLRPETDPETGELRLVGTDFPENTTFLPGELGVFTQGVFFLGGDDTVQGSSDPELIRGNLDNDLIRGGDGDDTLLGGQGIDNLFGESGNDSIFGERDDDILFGNLGEDTFFGGLGNDQANGGQGNDVFFGGEGIDTLNGDSGDDLIQGEKGTDILLGGLGNDIILGGADADRISGEAGDDVIRGEQDSDFLVGGDNNDLILGGTGDDRVLGEAGDDRLYGDKGRDTLIGGEGNDIFFIEPGTGGNSPEDANFIFDFQLGIDTIALVGDFPFNSLNITEDPRDSNNTLIQAANGEYLAVIQRVQPDRLTRSNFFIPGFISFNSSKFTVSENGTSINPITVTRNVGEDGAASVILVPTPVGIITPEELDTTPISVNFASGDTTPKTIELNINNDNIVDYPRQVQLNLENPTGSASIGIPDQATLEILDDEPKIQPQQTLPHPIPETSANFGFAVEQVTTNILVGAPGQNNSQGSAYLFDAVTGQPLQIFNHPFPTTAGNAQLGRSVAAFGADVVVGAPQDSTVIPQAGVVYLFSSSTGVAYQLFSDPTPEPFENFGFAVDSIGNTIIIGAPTTNTLAPRSGTAYLFDGNTGQLLQTFNNPEPEADSYFGVSVAAVGDKVLIGAPGSLTGVGATKPGVAYLFDGITGELLQTFRNPNPGIDDFGRGLAWTNIGRDVLIGAPGDDSRGTDTGAAFLFDGITGTVLQSYSYPQPRPFDRFGEAIDIVNTSVFVGAPGYGSLASGAVFRHQLRTGELLDTYINTIPDNGDEVLNFGASVAAVGNTWVTGVPGYDVGGVDVGRVYQFV
;
A
#
# COMPACT_ATOMS: atom_id res chain seq x y z
N MET A 1 63.24 5.25 14.90
CA MET A 1 61.81 5.04 14.69
C MET A 1 61.60 3.67 14.03
N VAL A 2 60.78 2.80 14.60
CA VAL A 2 60.43 1.51 13.97
C VAL A 2 58.94 1.54 13.70
N LEU A 3 58.54 2.26 12.65
CA LEU A 3 57.26 1.94 12.03
C LEU A 3 57.34 0.52 11.51
N ARG A 4 56.34 -0.29 11.81
CA ARG A 4 56.30 -1.68 11.35
C ARG A 4 55.24 -1.78 10.27
N PRO A 5 55.60 -2.23 9.05
CA PRO A 5 54.60 -2.68 8.13
C PRO A 5 53.89 -3.88 8.76
N GLU A 6 52.60 -3.71 8.98
CA GLU A 6 51.71 -4.73 9.52
C GLU A 6 50.66 -5.07 8.47
N THR A 7 50.28 -6.34 8.40
CA THR A 7 49.09 -6.75 7.65
C THR A 7 47.92 -6.70 8.61
N ASP A 8 46.90 -5.90 8.28
CA ASP A 8 45.69 -5.82 9.08
C ASP A 8 45.10 -7.25 9.24
N PRO A 9 44.85 -7.70 10.48
CA PRO A 9 44.43 -9.08 10.74
C PRO A 9 42.99 -9.37 10.29
N GLU A 10 42.16 -8.35 10.05
CA GLU A 10 40.78 -8.49 9.58
C GLU A 10 40.68 -8.39 8.06
N THR A 11 41.43 -7.46 7.43
CA THR A 11 41.31 -7.20 5.99
C THR A 11 42.41 -7.87 5.15
N GLY A 12 43.56 -8.19 5.76
CA GLY A 12 44.70 -8.79 5.05
C GLY A 12 45.53 -7.78 4.23
N GLU A 13 45.27 -6.49 4.37
CA GLU A 13 45.95 -5.41 3.64
C GLU A 13 47.10 -4.78 4.45
N LEU A 14 48.03 -4.09 3.78
CA LEU A 14 49.23 -3.53 4.41
C LEU A 14 48.95 -2.13 5.00
N ARG A 15 49.41 -1.88 6.23
CA ARG A 15 49.45 -0.58 6.93
C ARG A 15 50.79 -0.31 7.61
N LEU A 16 51.08 0.95 7.95
CA LEU A 16 52.15 1.31 8.87
C LEU A 16 51.58 1.69 10.23
N VAL A 17 52.11 1.09 11.31
CA VAL A 17 51.71 1.41 12.69
C VAL A 17 52.91 1.89 13.50
N GLY A 18 52.70 2.98 14.25
CA GLY A 18 53.62 3.53 15.26
C GLY A 18 53.88 2.60 16.44
N THR A 19 54.69 3.06 17.40
CA THR A 19 54.83 2.38 18.71
C THR A 19 54.06 3.16 19.77
N ASP A 20 53.48 2.48 20.78
CA ASP A 20 52.66 3.04 21.88
C ASP A 20 53.36 4.08 22.82
N PHE A 21 54.37 4.82 22.35
CA PHE A 21 55.09 5.83 23.12
C PHE A 21 54.86 7.22 22.49
N PRO A 22 54.66 8.28 23.29
CA PRO A 22 54.41 9.64 22.81
C PRO A 22 55.72 10.29 22.34
N GLU A 23 56.20 9.92 21.15
CA GLU A 23 57.38 10.52 20.52
C GLU A 23 56.95 11.24 19.25
N ASN A 24 57.16 12.56 19.19
CA ASN A 24 56.96 13.36 17.99
C ASN A 24 57.73 12.79 16.79
N THR A 25 57.03 12.68 15.68
CA THR A 25 57.46 12.08 14.43
C THR A 25 57.44 13.11 13.31
N THR A 26 58.41 13.05 12.39
CA THR A 26 58.43 13.93 11.20
C THR A 26 58.69 13.11 9.94
N PHE A 27 57.80 13.20 8.96
CA PHE A 27 57.97 12.68 7.60
C PHE A 27 58.16 13.83 6.60
N LEU A 28 59.18 13.74 5.76
CA LEU A 28 59.43 14.70 4.67
C LEU A 28 58.85 14.18 3.34
N PRO A 29 58.72 15.04 2.31
CA PRO A 29 58.19 14.65 1.00
C PRO A 29 58.86 13.40 0.41
N GLY A 30 58.04 12.42 0.03
CA GLY A 30 58.48 11.16 -0.57
C GLY A 30 59.13 10.16 0.41
N GLU A 31 59.09 10.44 1.72
CA GLU A 31 59.45 9.47 2.76
C GLU A 31 58.28 8.59 3.19
N LEU A 32 57.04 9.01 2.94
CA LEU A 32 55.83 8.22 3.06
C LEU A 32 55.63 7.36 1.79
N GLY A 33 55.19 6.11 1.95
CA GLY A 33 54.77 5.27 0.83
C GLY A 33 53.26 5.08 0.84
N VAL A 34 52.66 4.69 -0.29
CA VAL A 34 51.22 4.42 -0.39
C VAL A 34 50.89 3.07 0.26
N PHE A 35 50.03 3.07 1.28
CA PHE A 35 49.54 1.87 1.97
C PHE A 35 48.01 1.81 1.88
N THR A 36 47.47 0.67 1.44
CA THR A 36 46.02 0.43 1.25
C THR A 36 45.16 0.71 2.48
N GLN A 37 45.70 0.55 3.68
CA GLN A 37 44.99 0.79 4.95
C GLN A 37 45.44 2.08 5.65
N GLY A 38 46.36 2.85 5.05
CA GLY A 38 46.86 4.12 5.57
C GLY A 38 48.02 4.03 6.57
N VAL A 39 48.39 5.20 7.09
CA VAL A 39 49.45 5.39 8.10
C VAL A 39 48.83 5.78 9.44
N PHE A 40 49.20 5.05 10.51
CA PHE A 40 48.66 5.23 11.86
C PHE A 40 49.77 5.65 12.83
N PHE A 41 49.63 6.87 13.36
CA PHE A 41 50.42 7.32 14.51
C PHE A 41 49.71 6.93 15.82
N LEU A 42 50.43 6.80 16.94
CA LEU A 42 49.82 6.33 18.20
C LEU A 42 49.99 7.33 19.36
N GLY A 43 50.76 8.41 19.17
CA GLY A 43 50.87 9.53 20.12
C GLY A 43 52.11 10.41 19.91
N GLY A 44 52.06 11.65 20.42
CA GLY A 44 53.03 12.73 20.25
C GLY A 44 52.67 13.71 19.12
N ASP A 45 53.07 14.98 19.23
CA ASP A 45 52.78 16.00 18.20
C ASP A 45 53.59 15.70 16.91
N ASP A 46 52.94 15.12 15.91
CA ASP A 46 53.54 14.63 14.68
C ASP A 46 53.48 15.65 13.54
N THR A 47 54.35 15.48 12.54
CA THR A 47 54.37 16.29 11.32
C THR A 47 54.52 15.38 10.12
N VAL A 48 53.52 15.39 9.23
CA VAL A 48 53.43 14.49 8.08
C VAL A 48 53.29 15.31 6.81
N GLN A 49 54.03 14.91 5.77
CA GLN A 49 53.83 15.40 4.42
C GLN A 49 53.71 14.21 3.47
N GLY A 50 52.54 14.06 2.87
CA GLY A 50 52.22 13.04 1.88
C GLY A 50 52.85 13.34 0.52
N SER A 51 52.37 12.64 -0.50
CA SER A 51 53.04 12.52 -1.78
C SER A 51 52.21 13.13 -2.92
N SER A 52 52.21 12.51 -4.09
CA SER A 52 51.39 12.91 -5.23
C SER A 52 50.34 11.85 -5.59
N ASP A 53 50.23 10.81 -4.76
CA ASP A 53 49.33 9.67 -4.91
C ASP A 53 48.24 9.77 -3.81
N PRO A 54 47.03 9.22 -4.00
CA PRO A 54 46.01 9.20 -2.96
C PRO A 54 46.43 8.45 -1.69
N GLU A 55 46.30 9.09 -0.53
CA GLU A 55 46.74 8.59 0.77
C GLU A 55 45.70 8.69 1.90
N LEU A 56 45.80 7.79 2.87
CA LEU A 56 45.02 7.80 4.12
C LEU A 56 45.98 8.05 5.29
N ILE A 57 45.86 9.19 5.96
CA ILE A 57 46.74 9.63 7.05
C ILE A 57 45.93 9.83 8.33
N ARG A 58 46.39 9.26 9.46
CA ARG A 58 45.71 9.35 10.78
C ARG A 58 46.67 9.85 11.87
N GLY A 59 46.38 11.00 12.46
CA GLY A 59 47.13 11.63 13.57
C GLY A 59 46.93 10.93 14.93
N ASN A 60 45.67 10.62 15.27
CA ASN A 60 45.21 9.89 16.45
C ASN A 60 45.21 10.67 17.77
N LEU A 61 46.35 10.88 18.43
CA LEU A 61 46.41 11.52 19.76
C LEU A 61 47.47 12.61 19.74
N ASP A 62 47.22 13.69 20.48
CA ASP A 62 48.08 14.87 20.59
C ASP A 62 48.00 15.77 19.33
N ASN A 63 48.77 16.86 19.26
CA ASN A 63 48.54 17.92 18.26
C ASN A 63 49.38 17.71 17.00
N ASP A 64 48.75 17.41 15.87
CA ASP A 64 49.42 17.01 14.65
C ASP A 64 49.43 18.10 13.57
N LEU A 65 50.41 18.02 12.66
CA LEU A 65 50.47 18.79 11.42
C LEU A 65 50.50 17.83 10.25
N ILE A 66 49.40 17.69 9.52
CA ILE A 66 49.27 16.75 8.40
C ILE A 66 49.09 17.52 7.10
N ARG A 67 49.88 17.16 6.08
CA ARG A 67 49.74 17.65 4.70
C ARG A 67 49.54 16.47 3.77
N GLY A 68 48.44 16.45 3.01
CA GLY A 68 48.11 15.43 2.01
C GLY A 68 49.08 15.48 0.83
N GLY A 69 49.16 16.62 0.15
CA GLY A 69 50.06 16.82 -0.98
C GLY A 69 49.27 16.91 -2.28
N ASP A 70 49.73 16.26 -3.35
CA ASP A 70 48.87 16.08 -4.52
C ASP A 70 48.12 14.74 -4.39
N GLY A 71 46.91 14.62 -4.93
CA GLY A 71 46.11 13.39 -4.89
C GLY A 71 44.80 13.59 -4.13
N ASP A 72 43.90 12.61 -4.21
CA ASP A 72 42.63 12.64 -3.48
C ASP A 72 42.83 11.94 -2.13
N ASP A 73 43.18 12.70 -1.09
CA ASP A 73 43.62 12.20 0.20
C ASP A 73 42.48 12.07 1.22
N THR A 74 42.73 11.30 2.28
CA THR A 74 41.87 11.23 3.46
C THR A 74 42.71 11.50 4.71
N LEU A 75 42.45 12.61 5.37
CA LEU A 75 43.19 13.08 6.54
C LEU A 75 42.30 12.98 7.78
N LEU A 76 42.78 12.30 8.83
CA LEU A 76 42.09 12.22 10.11
C LEU A 76 43.01 12.78 11.20
N GLY A 77 42.59 13.86 11.87
CA GLY A 77 43.29 14.51 12.97
C GLY A 77 43.33 13.61 14.19
N GLY A 78 42.21 13.47 14.89
CA GLY A 78 42.09 12.57 16.04
C GLY A 78 41.67 13.29 17.31
N GLN A 79 42.47 13.16 18.35
CA GLN A 79 42.35 13.97 19.57
C GLN A 79 43.53 14.91 19.62
N GLY A 80 43.29 16.20 19.77
CA GLY A 80 44.34 17.20 19.79
C GLY A 80 43.92 18.42 19.02
N ILE A 81 44.75 19.47 19.06
CA ILE A 81 44.56 20.64 18.20
C ILE A 81 45.41 20.42 16.96
N ASP A 82 44.78 19.92 15.91
CA ASP A 82 45.42 19.46 14.68
C ASP A 82 45.41 20.55 13.60
N ASN A 83 46.38 20.47 12.70
CA ASN A 83 46.48 21.32 11.52
C ASN A 83 46.54 20.43 10.28
N LEU A 84 45.43 20.33 9.55
CA LEU A 84 45.27 19.44 8.41
C LEU A 84 45.22 20.26 7.11
N PHE A 85 46.04 19.91 6.12
CA PHE A 85 46.09 20.55 4.81
C PHE A 85 45.93 19.49 3.72
N GLY A 86 44.88 19.54 2.91
CA GLY A 86 44.68 18.68 1.73
C GLY A 86 45.73 18.94 0.64
N GLU A 87 45.84 20.22 0.26
CA GLU A 87 46.72 20.79 -0.77
C GLU A 87 46.18 20.69 -2.21
N SER A 88 46.32 19.59 -2.95
CA SER A 88 45.85 19.54 -4.33
C SER A 88 45.18 18.22 -4.67
N GLY A 89 43.90 18.25 -5.00
CA GLY A 89 43.08 17.07 -5.27
C GLY A 89 41.78 17.15 -4.51
N ASN A 90 40.93 16.14 -4.63
CA ASN A 90 39.64 16.15 -3.95
C ASN A 90 39.77 15.39 -2.63
N ASP A 91 40.00 16.12 -1.54
CA ASP A 91 40.39 15.57 -0.24
C ASP A 91 39.20 15.38 0.69
N SER A 92 39.34 14.44 1.63
CA SER A 92 38.42 14.25 2.75
C SER A 92 39.14 14.50 4.08
N ILE A 93 38.78 15.56 4.78
CA ILE A 93 39.51 16.07 5.94
C ILE A 93 38.61 16.01 7.19
N PHE A 94 39.07 15.31 8.23
CA PHE A 94 38.35 15.09 9.48
C PHE A 94 39.18 15.61 10.66
N GLY A 95 38.70 16.63 11.38
CA GLY A 95 39.33 17.11 12.64
C GLY A 95 39.14 16.10 13.79
N GLU A 96 37.90 15.66 13.96
CA GLU A 96 37.41 14.73 14.99
C GLU A 96 37.17 15.35 16.37
N ARG A 97 38.19 15.62 17.19
CA ARG A 97 38.01 16.15 18.57
C ARG A 97 39.01 17.24 18.90
N ASP A 98 38.53 18.16 19.73
CA ASP A 98 39.22 19.38 20.17
C ASP A 98 39.28 20.42 19.04
N ASP A 99 39.89 21.59 19.27
CA ASP A 99 39.77 22.75 18.36
C ASP A 99 40.77 22.66 17.17
N ASP A 100 40.31 22.28 15.98
CA ASP A 100 41.17 21.98 14.81
C ASP A 100 41.26 23.10 13.77
N ILE A 101 42.28 23.01 12.89
CA ILE A 101 42.47 23.91 11.74
C ILE A 101 42.61 23.09 10.46
N LEU A 102 41.68 23.28 9.52
CA LEU A 102 41.53 22.49 8.30
C LEU A 102 41.64 23.37 7.04
N PHE A 103 42.41 22.96 6.04
CA PHE A 103 42.57 23.67 4.76
C PHE A 103 42.54 22.70 3.58
N GLY A 104 41.64 22.91 2.62
CA GLY A 104 41.55 22.12 1.37
C GLY A 104 42.57 22.57 0.33
N ASN A 105 42.53 23.86 0.01
CA ASN A 105 43.29 24.59 -1.00
C ASN A 105 42.79 24.41 -2.43
N LEU A 106 43.18 23.36 -3.17
CA LEU A 106 42.78 23.19 -4.58
C LEU A 106 42.06 21.86 -4.76
N GLY A 107 40.82 21.89 -5.24
CA GLY A 107 40.02 20.69 -5.53
C GLY A 107 38.63 20.80 -4.93
N GLU A 108 37.80 19.78 -5.16
CA GLU A 108 36.48 19.68 -4.50
C GLU A 108 36.64 18.85 -3.23
N ASP A 109 36.75 19.53 -2.09
CA ASP A 109 37.11 18.96 -0.80
C ASP A 109 35.89 18.72 0.10
N THR A 110 36.00 17.79 1.04
CA THR A 110 34.98 17.52 2.05
C THR A 110 35.56 17.60 3.45
N PHE A 111 34.94 18.41 4.32
CA PHE A 111 35.39 18.69 5.67
C PHE A 111 34.39 18.19 6.72
N PHE A 112 34.92 17.61 7.79
CA PHE A 112 34.21 17.30 9.02
C PHE A 112 35.01 17.86 10.20
N GLY A 113 34.52 18.93 10.86
CA GLY A 113 35.16 19.52 12.04
C GLY A 113 35.14 18.53 13.20
N GLY A 114 33.94 18.23 13.70
CA GLY A 114 33.74 17.19 14.71
C GLY A 114 33.29 17.77 16.04
N LEU A 115 34.04 17.53 17.12
CA LEU A 115 33.77 18.13 18.43
C LEU A 115 34.85 19.16 18.72
N GLY A 116 34.51 20.42 18.96
CA GLY A 116 35.53 21.45 19.18
C GLY A 116 35.14 22.74 18.48
N ASN A 117 35.92 23.80 18.67
CA ASN A 117 35.73 25.05 17.94
C ASN A 117 36.68 25.05 16.76
N ASP A 118 36.20 24.59 15.61
CA ASP A 118 37.03 24.29 14.46
C ASP A 118 37.13 25.48 13.49
N GLN A 119 38.24 25.55 12.77
CA GLN A 119 38.44 26.51 11.69
C GLN A 119 38.71 25.77 10.39
N ALA A 120 37.86 25.96 9.39
CA ALA A 120 38.00 25.30 8.09
C ALA A 120 37.96 26.29 6.92
N ASN A 121 38.82 26.10 5.93
CA ASN A 121 38.83 26.86 4.69
C ASN A 121 38.98 25.95 3.46
N GLY A 122 38.05 26.10 2.52
CA GLY A 122 37.90 25.24 1.35
C GLY A 122 38.94 25.54 0.30
N GLY A 123 38.90 26.78 -0.21
CA GLY A 123 39.89 27.29 -1.15
C GLY A 123 39.30 27.39 -2.54
N GLN A 124 39.82 26.64 -3.51
CA GLN A 124 39.28 26.62 -4.87
C GLN A 124 38.62 25.29 -5.16
N GLY A 125 37.35 25.35 -5.54
CA GLY A 125 36.55 24.19 -5.91
C GLY A 125 35.23 24.21 -5.17
N ASN A 126 34.33 23.30 -5.53
CA ASN A 126 33.02 23.22 -4.90
C ASN A 126 33.14 22.29 -3.68
N ASP A 127 33.22 22.88 -2.51
CA ASP A 127 33.55 22.21 -1.26
C ASP A 127 32.31 21.88 -0.42
N VAL A 128 32.45 20.91 0.48
CA VAL A 128 31.38 20.50 1.40
C VAL A 128 31.88 20.54 2.84
N PHE A 129 31.17 21.25 3.72
CA PHE A 129 31.52 21.37 5.14
C PHE A 129 30.43 20.85 6.06
N PHE A 130 30.87 20.12 7.10
CA PHE A 130 30.11 19.82 8.30
C PHE A 130 30.90 20.31 9.51
N GLY A 131 30.43 21.36 10.18
CA GLY A 131 31.08 21.97 11.35
C GLY A 131 31.14 20.99 12.53
N GLY A 132 29.97 20.60 13.03
CA GLY A 132 29.85 19.61 14.09
C GLY A 132 29.31 20.21 15.37
N GLU A 133 29.88 19.86 16.52
CA GLU A 133 29.56 20.52 17.79
C GLU A 133 30.65 21.50 18.19
N GLY A 134 30.28 22.77 18.39
CA GLY A 134 31.17 23.78 18.96
C GLY A 134 30.92 25.15 18.35
N ILE A 135 31.90 26.05 18.41
CA ILE A 135 31.80 27.36 17.75
C ILE A 135 32.76 27.33 16.58
N ASP A 136 32.23 27.06 15.40
CA ASP A 136 33.02 26.80 14.22
C ASP A 136 33.16 28.06 13.35
N THR A 137 34.25 28.14 12.60
CA THR A 137 34.47 29.16 11.58
C THR A 137 34.77 28.49 10.25
N LEU A 138 33.81 28.50 9.34
CA LEU A 138 33.86 27.79 8.06
C LEU A 138 33.86 28.81 6.92
N ASN A 139 34.77 28.66 5.96
CA ASN A 139 34.92 29.57 4.82
C ASN A 139 35.12 28.80 3.50
N GLY A 140 34.13 28.82 2.61
CA GLY A 140 34.19 28.17 1.29
C GLY A 140 35.27 28.74 0.37
N ASP A 141 35.42 30.07 0.37
CA ASP A 141 36.35 30.86 -0.45
C ASP A 141 35.92 30.94 -1.92
N SER A 142 36.18 29.96 -2.79
CA SER A 142 35.78 30.06 -4.19
C SER A 142 35.28 28.75 -4.79
N GLY A 143 34.06 28.78 -5.31
CA GLY A 143 33.33 27.62 -5.79
C GLY A 143 31.86 27.75 -5.45
N ASP A 144 31.02 26.84 -5.94
CA ASP A 144 29.65 26.72 -5.44
C ASP A 144 29.68 25.73 -4.26
N ASP A 145 29.67 26.23 -3.03
CA ASP A 145 29.95 25.46 -1.80
C ASP A 145 28.68 25.05 -1.05
N LEU A 146 28.77 23.95 -0.28
CA LEU A 146 27.75 23.51 0.67
C LEU A 146 28.31 23.57 2.09
N ILE A 147 27.78 24.47 2.93
CA ILE A 147 28.25 24.68 4.30
C ILE A 147 27.14 24.37 5.29
N GLN A 148 27.41 23.50 6.26
CA GLN A 148 26.51 23.19 7.37
C GLN A 148 27.23 23.39 8.71
N GLY A 149 26.82 24.37 9.51
CA GLY A 149 27.39 24.64 10.84
C GLY A 149 27.09 23.54 11.87
N GLU A 150 25.85 23.05 11.84
CA GLU A 150 25.30 22.04 12.77
C GLU A 150 24.96 22.58 14.15
N LYS A 151 25.82 22.47 15.16
CA LYS A 151 25.47 22.84 16.53
C LYS A 151 26.50 23.78 17.14
N GLY A 152 26.04 25.00 17.38
CA GLY A 152 26.67 26.00 18.21
C GLY A 152 26.62 27.37 17.55
N THR A 153 27.42 28.33 18.02
CA THR A 153 27.30 29.72 17.55
C THR A 153 28.36 29.98 16.49
N ASP A 154 28.05 29.64 15.25
CA ASP A 154 29.02 29.51 14.19
C ASP A 154 29.22 30.78 13.37
N ILE A 155 30.35 30.83 12.65
CA ILE A 155 30.65 31.86 11.65
C ILE A 155 30.83 31.16 10.30
N LEU A 156 29.87 31.36 9.40
CA LEU A 156 29.82 30.70 8.10
C LEU A 156 29.97 31.73 6.99
N LEU A 157 30.95 31.52 6.10
CA LEU A 157 31.24 32.38 4.95
C LEU A 157 31.21 31.53 3.67
N GLY A 158 30.31 31.85 2.74
CA GLY A 158 30.24 31.20 1.42
C GLY A 158 31.46 31.54 0.58
N GLY A 159 31.55 32.79 0.15
CA GLY A 159 32.69 33.32 -0.60
C GLY A 159 32.29 33.69 -2.02
N LEU A 160 33.00 33.19 -3.02
CA LEU A 160 32.73 33.42 -4.44
C LEU A 160 32.03 32.23 -5.06
N GLY A 161 30.80 32.40 -5.53
CA GLY A 161 30.03 31.33 -6.19
C GLY A 161 28.64 31.26 -5.59
N ASN A 162 27.80 30.35 -6.08
CA ASN A 162 26.42 30.23 -5.59
C ASN A 162 26.37 29.17 -4.51
N ASP A 163 26.32 29.62 -3.26
CA ASP A 163 26.52 28.77 -2.10
C ASP A 163 25.19 28.33 -1.48
N ILE A 164 25.23 27.19 -0.80
CA ILE A 164 24.14 26.72 0.07
C ILE A 164 24.67 26.67 1.49
N ILE A 165 24.13 27.52 2.36
CA ILE A 165 24.60 27.66 3.74
C ILE A 165 23.46 27.37 4.72
N LEU A 166 23.70 26.44 5.64
CA LEU A 166 22.81 26.01 6.71
C LEU A 166 23.48 26.32 8.05
N GLY A 167 22.89 27.21 8.86
CA GLY A 167 23.37 27.55 10.20
C GLY A 167 23.31 26.35 11.14
N GLY A 168 22.09 25.98 11.51
CA GLY A 168 21.84 24.80 12.32
C GLY A 168 21.13 25.15 13.62
N ALA A 169 21.78 24.88 14.75
CA ALA A 169 21.25 25.19 16.07
C ALA A 169 22.13 26.18 16.80
N ASP A 170 21.51 27.00 17.66
CA ASP A 170 22.11 28.16 18.34
C ASP A 170 22.31 29.36 17.38
N ALA A 171 22.74 30.51 17.92
CA ALA A 171 22.70 31.78 17.21
C ALA A 171 23.91 31.97 16.27
N ASP A 172 23.69 31.92 14.97
CA ASP A 172 24.74 31.90 13.96
C ASP A 172 25.01 33.26 13.29
N ARG A 173 26.19 33.35 12.68
CA ARG A 173 26.57 34.47 11.82
C ARG A 173 26.95 33.97 10.43
N ILE A 174 26.09 34.26 9.45
CA ILE A 174 26.22 33.73 8.09
C ILE A 174 26.38 34.87 7.08
N SER A 175 27.27 34.69 6.10
CA SER A 175 27.46 35.58 4.95
C SER A 175 27.61 34.76 3.66
N GLY A 176 26.77 35.00 2.65
CA GLY A 176 26.94 34.41 1.31
C GLY A 176 28.14 35.00 0.56
N GLU A 177 28.33 36.32 0.71
CA GLU A 177 29.35 37.13 0.03
C GLU A 177 29.04 37.41 -1.44
N ALA A 178 29.48 36.64 -2.43
CA ALA A 178 29.25 36.98 -3.84
C ALA A 178 28.73 35.80 -4.65
N GLY A 179 27.45 35.88 -5.03
CA GLY A 179 26.79 34.84 -5.81
C GLY A 179 25.29 34.90 -5.65
N ASP A 180 24.54 34.05 -6.35
CA ASP A 180 23.12 33.90 -6.06
C ASP A 180 22.96 32.80 -4.97
N ASP A 181 23.01 33.19 -3.70
CA ASP A 181 23.17 32.26 -2.56
C ASP A 181 21.85 31.79 -1.96
N VAL A 182 21.88 30.63 -1.30
CA VAL A 182 20.77 30.09 -0.50
C VAL A 182 21.20 29.94 0.95
N ILE A 183 20.67 30.81 1.82
CA ILE A 183 21.02 30.87 3.23
C ILE A 183 19.83 30.45 4.10
N ARG A 184 20.07 29.58 5.08
CA ARG A 184 19.10 29.18 6.10
C ARG A 184 19.72 29.31 7.49
N GLY A 185 19.17 30.17 8.35
CA GLY A 185 19.59 30.26 9.76
C GLY A 185 19.18 29.02 10.57
N GLU A 186 17.95 28.57 10.35
CA GLU A 186 17.33 27.40 10.99
C GLU A 186 16.81 27.65 12.42
N GLN A 187 17.58 27.45 13.48
CA GLN A 187 17.11 27.57 14.87
C GLN A 187 17.84 28.66 15.64
N ASP A 188 17.13 29.32 16.55
CA ASP A 188 17.59 30.45 17.35
C ASP A 188 17.85 31.73 16.53
N SER A 189 18.43 32.75 17.15
CA SER A 189 18.47 34.12 16.61
C SER A 189 19.73 34.38 15.79
N ASP A 190 19.57 34.49 14.48
CA ASP A 190 20.71 34.53 13.56
C ASP A 190 21.00 35.93 12.99
N PHE A 191 22.24 36.09 12.53
CA PHE A 191 22.65 37.23 11.71
C PHE A 191 23.03 36.75 10.31
N LEU A 192 22.17 37.04 9.34
CA LEU A 192 22.27 36.55 7.96
C LEU A 192 22.52 37.70 6.99
N VAL A 193 23.53 37.54 6.13
CA VAL A 193 23.87 38.49 5.06
C VAL A 193 23.94 37.73 3.74
N GLY A 194 23.19 38.15 2.74
CA GLY A 194 23.27 37.63 1.37
C GLY A 194 24.59 38.05 0.73
N GLY A 195 24.66 39.30 0.28
CA GLY A 195 25.88 39.91 -0.23
C GLY A 195 25.65 40.58 -1.58
N ASP A 196 26.58 40.41 -2.50
CA ASP A 196 26.36 40.76 -3.91
C ASP A 196 25.49 39.66 -4.56
N ASN A 197 24.71 40.02 -5.59
CA ASN A 197 23.86 39.13 -6.39
C ASN A 197 22.52 38.75 -5.71
N ASN A 198 21.70 37.87 -6.33
CA ASN A 198 20.30 37.72 -5.92
C ASN A 198 20.12 36.52 -4.99
N ASP A 199 19.87 36.79 -3.72
CA ASP A 199 19.90 35.77 -2.68
C ASP A 199 18.52 35.29 -2.26
N LEU A 200 18.48 34.07 -1.72
CA LEU A 200 17.35 33.52 -1.00
C LEU A 200 17.75 33.28 0.46
N ILE A 201 17.18 34.06 1.37
CA ILE A 201 17.53 34.00 2.79
C ILE A 201 16.30 33.63 3.62
N LEU A 202 16.43 32.58 4.43
CA LEU A 202 15.44 32.10 5.38
C LEU A 202 15.98 32.21 6.80
N GLY A 203 15.34 33.04 7.64
CA GLY A 203 15.67 33.19 9.06
C GLY A 203 15.54 31.89 9.83
N GLY A 204 14.37 31.25 9.73
CA GLY A 204 14.06 30.04 10.48
C GLY A 204 13.24 30.33 11.74
N THR A 205 13.74 29.97 12.91
CA THR A 205 13.04 30.21 14.18
C THR A 205 13.88 31.04 15.13
N GLY A 206 13.47 32.23 15.49
CA GLY A 206 14.26 33.10 16.33
C GLY A 206 13.91 34.55 16.08
N ASP A 207 14.54 35.46 16.80
CA ASP A 207 14.52 36.87 16.39
C ASP A 207 15.72 37.11 15.45
N ASP A 208 15.51 37.01 14.14
CA ASP A 208 16.60 37.02 13.17
C ASP A 208 16.91 38.41 12.64
N ARG A 209 18.13 38.60 12.16
CA ARG A 209 18.54 39.80 11.43
C ARG A 209 19.05 39.42 10.05
N VAL A 210 18.25 39.74 9.04
CA VAL A 210 18.45 39.37 7.64
C VAL A 210 18.76 40.62 6.80
N LEU A 211 19.88 40.58 6.07
CA LEU A 211 20.32 41.61 5.14
C LEU A 211 20.51 41.00 3.75
N GLY A 212 19.82 41.50 2.74
CA GLY A 212 20.05 41.10 1.34
C GLY A 212 21.34 41.70 0.77
N GLU A 213 21.51 43.01 0.96
CA GLU A 213 22.61 43.83 0.41
C GLU A 213 22.42 44.23 -1.05
N ALA A 214 23.09 43.64 -2.04
CA ALA A 214 23.08 44.15 -3.41
C ALA A 214 22.55 43.11 -4.40
N GLY A 215 21.28 43.20 -4.77
CA GLY A 215 20.64 42.26 -5.69
C GLY A 215 19.13 42.35 -5.61
N ASP A 216 18.42 41.53 -6.39
CA ASP A 216 16.98 41.38 -6.25
C ASP A 216 16.69 40.21 -5.28
N ASP A 217 16.71 40.49 -3.97
CA ASP A 217 16.76 39.44 -2.93
C ASP A 217 15.38 38.92 -2.50
N ARG A 218 15.35 37.71 -1.93
CA ARG A 218 14.16 37.07 -1.36
C ARG A 218 14.37 36.79 0.12
N LEU A 219 13.68 37.55 0.95
CA LEU A 219 13.92 37.56 2.39
C LEU A 219 12.72 37.01 3.16
N TYR A 220 12.94 35.92 3.88
CA TYR A 220 12.00 35.31 4.82
C TYR A 220 12.52 35.49 6.24
N GLY A 221 11.75 36.16 7.09
CA GLY A 221 12.03 36.17 8.53
C GLY A 221 11.60 34.86 9.21
N ASP A 222 10.61 34.17 8.64
CA ASP A 222 9.98 33.01 9.27
C ASP A 222 9.53 33.33 10.71
N LYS A 223 9.68 32.42 11.68
CA LYS A 223 9.07 32.55 13.00
C LYS A 223 9.91 33.39 13.95
N GLY A 224 9.27 34.39 14.52
CA GLY A 224 9.80 35.17 15.64
C GLY A 224 9.71 36.64 15.29
N ARG A 225 10.58 37.47 15.87
CA ARG A 225 10.57 38.91 15.58
C ARG A 225 11.84 39.30 14.84
N ASP A 226 11.70 39.35 13.54
CA ASP A 226 12.84 39.50 12.63
C ASP A 226 13.06 40.94 12.21
N THR A 227 14.29 41.25 11.81
CA THR A 227 14.67 42.49 11.14
C THR A 227 15.14 42.17 9.73
N LEU A 228 14.39 42.65 8.74
CA LEU A 228 14.68 42.44 7.33
C LEU A 228 15.13 43.76 6.68
N ILE A 229 16.24 43.71 5.96
CA ILE A 229 16.82 44.83 5.22
C ILE A 229 17.11 44.34 3.80
N GLY A 230 16.48 44.94 2.80
CA GLY A 230 16.64 44.54 1.40
C GLY A 230 17.97 45.01 0.84
N GLY A 231 18.17 46.33 0.81
CA GLY A 231 19.38 46.96 0.29
C GLY A 231 19.18 47.60 -1.08
N GLU A 232 20.11 47.35 -2.00
CA GLU A 232 20.07 47.82 -3.39
C GLU A 232 19.44 46.75 -4.29
N GLY A 233 18.40 47.10 -5.05
CA GLY A 233 17.77 46.19 -6.01
C GLY A 233 16.27 46.12 -5.76
N ASN A 234 15.58 45.15 -6.36
CA ASN A 234 14.13 44.96 -6.23
C ASN A 234 13.84 43.77 -5.31
N ASP A 235 13.82 44.04 -4.01
CA ASP A 235 13.73 42.99 -3.00
C ASP A 235 12.30 42.50 -2.79
N ILE A 236 12.16 41.25 -2.37
CA ILE A 236 10.90 40.63 -2.02
C ILE A 236 10.95 40.19 -0.55
N PHE A 237 10.14 40.86 0.27
CA PHE A 237 9.96 40.51 1.68
C PHE A 237 8.76 39.57 1.81
N PHE A 238 9.00 38.34 2.25
CA PHE A 238 7.96 37.34 2.44
C PHE A 238 7.33 37.47 3.83
N ILE A 239 6.00 37.45 3.86
CA ILE A 239 5.19 37.48 5.07
C ILE A 239 4.26 36.27 5.05
N GLU A 240 4.33 35.46 6.10
CA GLU A 240 3.57 34.22 6.23
C GLU A 240 2.58 34.27 7.41
N PRO A 241 1.51 33.44 7.40
CA PRO A 241 0.60 33.28 8.54
C PRO A 241 1.24 32.50 9.69
N GLY A 242 0.97 32.92 10.91
CA GLY A 242 1.41 32.22 12.12
C GLY A 242 2.88 32.45 12.46
N THR A 243 3.58 33.29 11.70
CA THR A 243 4.93 33.73 12.01
C THR A 243 4.98 35.04 12.79
N GLY A 244 3.92 35.85 12.70
CA GLY A 244 3.79 37.09 13.44
C GLY A 244 3.33 36.89 14.88
N GLY A 245 3.35 37.96 15.66
CA GLY A 245 3.00 37.91 17.08
C GLY A 245 1.65 38.53 17.46
N ASN A 246 1.40 38.53 18.77
CA ASN A 246 0.14 39.00 19.36
C ASN A 246 0.15 40.49 19.73
N SER A 247 1.27 41.18 19.48
CA SER A 247 1.41 42.61 19.68
C SER A 247 2.28 43.24 18.58
N PRO A 248 2.22 44.57 18.37
CA PRO A 248 3.13 45.25 17.44
C PRO A 248 4.62 45.05 17.78
N GLU A 249 4.95 44.73 19.04
CA GLU A 249 6.33 44.48 19.52
C GLU A 249 6.90 43.16 19.03
N ASP A 250 6.04 42.25 18.58
CA ASP A 250 6.37 40.89 18.17
C ASP A 250 6.27 40.73 16.64
N ALA A 251 6.10 41.82 15.89
CA ALA A 251 5.99 41.80 14.44
C ALA A 251 7.36 42.01 13.78
N ASN A 252 7.54 41.44 12.59
CA ASN A 252 8.77 41.59 11.81
C ASN A 252 8.97 43.04 11.36
N PHE A 253 10.21 43.50 11.33
CA PHE A 253 10.58 44.87 10.97
C PHE A 253 11.23 44.89 9.60
N ILE A 254 10.62 45.59 8.65
CA ILE A 254 11.22 45.86 7.33
C ILE A 254 11.77 47.28 7.36
N PHE A 255 13.09 47.42 7.26
CA PHE A 255 13.79 48.65 7.64
C PHE A 255 13.90 49.70 6.52
N ASP A 256 14.07 49.27 5.27
CA ASP A 256 14.46 50.13 4.15
C ASP A 256 13.57 50.04 2.91
N PHE A 257 12.36 49.45 3.05
CA PHE A 257 11.40 49.25 1.97
C PHE A 257 11.23 50.46 1.02
N GLN A 258 11.55 50.25 -0.25
CA GLN A 258 11.50 51.23 -1.33
C GLN A 258 10.23 51.07 -2.17
N LEU A 259 9.33 52.05 -2.08
CA LEU A 259 8.06 52.04 -2.83
C LEU A 259 8.27 51.95 -4.35
N GLY A 260 7.73 50.88 -4.95
CA GLY A 260 7.71 50.68 -6.41
C GLY A 260 8.98 50.07 -6.97
N ILE A 261 9.91 49.70 -6.09
CA ILE A 261 11.10 48.90 -6.36
C ILE A 261 10.87 47.56 -5.64
N ASP A 262 10.73 47.62 -4.32
CA ASP A 262 10.53 46.44 -3.48
C ASP A 262 9.07 45.97 -3.45
N THR A 263 8.91 44.68 -3.13
CA THR A 263 7.62 43.99 -3.08
C THR A 263 7.45 43.24 -1.75
N ILE A 264 6.22 43.22 -1.24
CA ILE A 264 5.85 42.37 -0.10
C ILE A 264 5.10 41.14 -0.64
N ALA A 265 5.66 39.95 -0.50
CA ALA A 265 4.98 38.72 -0.87
C ALA A 265 4.12 38.21 0.30
N LEU A 266 2.81 38.04 0.06
CA LEU A 266 1.89 37.43 1.04
C LEU A 266 1.68 35.98 0.65
N VAL A 267 2.28 35.07 1.41
CA VAL A 267 2.11 33.63 1.20
C VAL A 267 0.98 33.12 2.11
N GLY A 268 0.27 32.08 1.71
CA GLY A 268 -0.85 31.51 2.50
C GLY A 268 -2.22 32.19 2.29
N ASP A 269 -3.12 32.01 3.25
CA ASP A 269 -4.54 32.41 3.18
C ASP A 269 -4.76 33.88 3.60
N PHE A 270 -4.09 34.82 2.91
CA PHE A 270 -4.21 36.25 3.19
C PHE A 270 -4.61 37.07 1.95
N PRO A 271 -5.91 37.35 1.76
CA PRO A 271 -6.29 38.31 0.74
C PRO A 271 -5.86 39.71 1.18
N PHE A 272 -5.32 40.50 0.26
CA PHE A 272 -4.94 41.90 0.52
C PHE A 272 -6.03 42.69 1.26
N ASN A 273 -7.30 42.48 0.88
CA ASN A 273 -8.44 43.20 1.43
C ASN A 273 -8.75 42.85 2.90
N SER A 274 -8.14 41.81 3.45
CA SER A 274 -8.24 41.43 4.87
C SER A 274 -7.18 42.09 5.74
N LEU A 275 -6.15 42.70 5.14
CA LEU A 275 -5.10 43.36 5.89
C LEU A 275 -5.60 44.69 6.46
N ASN A 276 -5.25 44.92 7.72
CA ASN A 276 -5.40 46.20 8.38
C ASN A 276 -4.03 46.92 8.35
N ILE A 277 -3.92 47.93 7.49
CA ILE A 277 -2.68 48.70 7.28
C ILE A 277 -2.87 50.06 7.96
N THR A 278 -2.19 50.28 9.09
CA THR A 278 -2.37 51.48 9.94
C THR A 278 -1.04 52.10 10.32
N GLU A 279 -1.06 53.32 10.87
CA GLU A 279 0.15 53.88 11.52
C GLU A 279 0.55 52.97 12.69
N ASP A 280 1.85 52.76 12.87
CA ASP A 280 2.35 52.08 14.05
C ASP A 280 2.08 52.98 15.28
N PRO A 281 1.36 52.50 16.32
CA PRO A 281 1.05 53.28 17.50
C PRO A 281 2.29 53.74 18.29
N ARG A 282 3.46 53.15 18.04
CA ARG A 282 4.73 53.46 18.73
C ARG A 282 5.54 54.55 18.01
N ASP A 283 5.45 54.60 16.68
CA ASP A 283 6.08 55.62 15.83
C ASP A 283 5.22 55.90 14.60
N SER A 284 4.63 57.09 14.54
CA SER A 284 3.75 57.50 13.44
C SER A 284 4.45 57.58 12.08
N ASN A 285 5.79 57.48 12.02
CA ASN A 285 6.51 57.41 10.75
C ASN A 285 6.48 56.01 10.11
N ASN A 286 6.06 54.99 10.85
CA ASN A 286 6.04 53.59 10.42
C ASN A 286 4.63 53.11 10.12
N THR A 287 4.52 52.08 9.29
CA THR A 287 3.27 51.39 8.98
C THR A 287 3.25 50.02 9.63
N LEU A 288 2.14 49.68 10.27
CA LEU A 288 1.86 48.37 10.83
C LEU A 288 0.90 47.62 9.91
N ILE A 289 1.28 46.39 9.54
CA ILE A 289 0.46 45.45 8.78
C ILE A 289 -0.04 44.38 9.75
N GLN A 290 -1.36 44.30 9.90
CA GLN A 290 -2.02 43.33 10.76
C GLN A 290 -3.01 42.48 9.93
N ALA A 291 -3.05 41.18 10.18
CA ALA A 291 -4.03 40.28 9.59
C ALA A 291 -5.41 40.42 10.25
N ALA A 292 -6.47 39.99 9.55
CA ALA A 292 -7.85 40.07 10.06
C ALA A 292 -8.11 39.22 11.31
N ASN A 293 -7.31 38.17 11.53
CA ASN A 293 -7.34 37.34 12.74
C ASN A 293 -6.76 38.06 13.98
N GLY A 294 -6.17 39.25 13.81
CA GLY A 294 -5.56 40.06 14.87
C GLY A 294 -4.04 39.90 15.00
N GLU A 295 -3.43 39.01 14.22
CA GLU A 295 -1.99 38.79 14.18
C GLU A 295 -1.24 39.98 13.58
N TYR A 296 -0.13 40.38 14.21
CA TYR A 296 0.71 41.47 13.75
C TYR A 296 1.84 40.91 12.88
N LEU A 297 1.77 41.18 11.58
CA LEU A 297 2.62 40.53 10.59
C LEU A 297 3.95 41.28 10.40
N ALA A 298 3.89 42.58 10.12
CA ALA A 298 5.08 43.36 9.85
C ALA A 298 4.92 44.85 10.18
N VAL A 299 6.04 45.50 10.45
CA VAL A 299 6.21 46.94 10.63
C VAL A 299 7.15 47.43 9.54
N ILE A 300 6.63 48.25 8.64
CA ILE A 300 7.41 48.89 7.56
C ILE A 300 7.90 50.24 8.06
N GLN A 301 9.22 50.41 8.18
CA GLN A 301 9.78 51.65 8.68
C GLN A 301 9.75 52.78 7.66
N ARG A 302 9.49 54.01 8.13
CA ARG A 302 9.53 55.26 7.33
C ARG A 302 8.60 55.29 6.10
N VAL A 303 7.66 54.36 6.02
CA VAL A 303 6.59 54.35 5.00
C VAL A 303 5.27 54.67 5.68
N GLN A 304 4.49 55.55 5.09
CA GLN A 304 3.16 55.91 5.58
C GLN A 304 2.08 54.95 5.05
N PRO A 305 1.03 54.65 5.84
CA PRO A 305 0.04 53.63 5.46
C PRO A 305 -0.68 53.90 4.14
N ASP A 306 -0.96 55.17 3.85
CA ASP A 306 -1.65 55.61 2.62
C ASP A 306 -0.81 55.43 1.35
N ARG A 307 0.48 55.11 1.49
CA ARG A 307 1.43 54.86 0.40
C ARG A 307 1.51 53.39 0.01
N LEU A 308 1.13 52.47 0.90
CA LEU A 308 1.08 51.04 0.61
C LEU A 308 -0.27 50.70 -0.03
N THR A 309 -0.22 50.27 -1.29
CA THR A 309 -1.40 49.86 -2.05
C THR A 309 -1.22 48.43 -2.55
N ARG A 310 -2.26 47.83 -3.14
CA ARG A 310 -2.22 46.46 -3.67
C ARG A 310 -1.04 46.19 -4.61
N SER A 311 -0.54 47.19 -5.34
CA SER A 311 0.59 47.04 -6.26
C SER A 311 1.94 46.84 -5.57
N ASN A 312 2.03 47.09 -4.26
CA ASN A 312 3.22 46.82 -3.46
C ASN A 312 3.27 45.36 -2.98
N PHE A 313 2.24 44.57 -3.27
CA PHE A 313 2.11 43.21 -2.78
C PHE A 313 2.09 42.20 -3.94
N PHE A 314 2.74 41.06 -3.74
CA PHE A 314 2.64 39.88 -4.60
C PHE A 314 1.90 38.79 -3.85
N ILE A 315 0.76 38.34 -4.39
CA ILE A 315 -0.13 37.37 -3.73
C ILE A 315 -0.31 36.18 -4.67
N PRO A 316 0.53 35.14 -4.54
CA PRO A 316 0.46 33.96 -5.39
C PRO A 316 -0.78 33.11 -5.09
N GLY A 317 -1.37 33.23 -3.90
CA GLY A 317 -2.55 32.47 -3.49
C GLY A 317 -2.23 31.00 -3.20
N PHE A 318 -3.27 30.21 -2.95
CA PHE A 318 -3.12 28.78 -2.71
C PHE A 318 -3.94 27.95 -3.67
N ILE A 319 -3.46 26.74 -3.94
CA ILE A 319 -4.09 25.76 -4.81
C ILE A 319 -4.65 24.62 -3.96
N SER A 320 -5.93 24.30 -4.14
CA SER A 320 -6.60 23.23 -3.38
C SER A 320 -7.68 22.56 -4.22
N PHE A 321 -8.14 21.39 -3.80
CA PHE A 321 -9.39 20.85 -4.29
C PHE A 321 -10.57 21.72 -3.83
N ASN A 322 -11.65 21.76 -4.62
CA ASN A 322 -12.89 22.41 -4.19
C ASN A 322 -13.78 21.53 -3.28
N SER A 323 -13.43 20.25 -3.15
CA SER A 323 -14.17 19.21 -2.41
C SER A 323 -13.19 18.13 -1.98
N SER A 324 -13.47 17.47 -0.85
CA SER A 324 -12.72 16.28 -0.40
C SER A 324 -13.22 14.97 -1.05
N LYS A 325 -14.29 15.03 -1.83
CA LYS A 325 -14.88 13.88 -2.53
C LYS A 325 -15.31 14.23 -3.95
N PHE A 326 -15.03 13.33 -4.87
CA PHE A 326 -15.36 13.38 -6.29
C PHE A 326 -15.97 12.06 -6.74
N THR A 327 -16.71 12.09 -7.84
CA THR A 327 -17.39 10.89 -8.36
C THR A 327 -17.44 10.93 -9.87
N VAL A 328 -17.12 9.80 -10.49
CA VAL A 328 -17.12 9.64 -11.95
C VAL A 328 -17.71 8.27 -12.29
N SER A 329 -18.40 8.21 -13.41
CA SER A 329 -18.81 6.94 -14.00
C SER A 329 -17.62 6.28 -14.70
N GLU A 330 -17.56 4.96 -14.76
CA GLU A 330 -16.49 4.23 -15.43
C GLU A 330 -16.33 4.61 -16.91
N ASN A 331 -17.43 4.91 -17.60
CA ASN A 331 -17.41 5.48 -18.96
C ASN A 331 -16.86 6.92 -19.07
N GLY A 332 -16.29 7.47 -18.00
CA GLY A 332 -15.73 8.82 -17.93
C GLY A 332 -16.76 9.92 -17.72
N THR A 333 -18.05 9.59 -17.60
CA THR A 333 -19.08 10.60 -17.32
C THR A 333 -18.89 11.17 -15.92
N SER A 334 -18.42 12.41 -15.85
CA SER A 334 -18.28 13.12 -14.58
C SER A 334 -19.64 13.33 -13.90
N ILE A 335 -19.75 12.89 -12.64
CA ILE A 335 -20.92 13.12 -11.78
C ILE A 335 -20.61 14.30 -10.84
N ASN A 336 -19.45 14.25 -10.20
CA ASN A 336 -18.87 15.32 -9.39
C ASN A 336 -17.37 15.45 -9.76
N PRO A 337 -17.02 16.37 -10.67
CA PRO A 337 -15.71 16.40 -11.32
C PRO A 337 -14.59 16.79 -10.35
N ILE A 338 -13.43 16.15 -10.50
CA ILE A 338 -12.18 16.58 -9.85
C ILE A 338 -11.93 18.02 -10.26
N THR A 339 -11.95 18.92 -9.29
CA THR A 339 -11.79 20.35 -9.55
C THR A 339 -10.75 20.93 -8.62
N VAL A 340 -9.71 21.48 -9.22
CA VAL A 340 -8.62 22.19 -8.55
C VAL A 340 -8.84 23.68 -8.74
N THR A 341 -8.71 24.43 -7.65
CA THR A 341 -8.95 25.88 -7.61
C THR A 341 -7.74 26.61 -7.09
N ARG A 342 -7.51 27.81 -7.62
CA ARG A 342 -6.55 28.77 -7.08
C ARG A 342 -7.34 29.90 -6.44
N ASN A 343 -7.12 30.13 -5.15
CA ASN A 343 -7.89 31.07 -4.36
C ASN A 343 -6.99 32.13 -3.73
N VAL A 344 -7.61 33.25 -3.32
CA VAL A 344 -7.01 34.33 -2.51
C VAL A 344 -5.93 35.19 -3.19
N GLY A 345 -5.17 34.61 -4.12
CA GLY A 345 -4.17 35.27 -4.92
C GLY A 345 -4.17 34.79 -6.36
N GLU A 346 -3.73 35.66 -7.26
CA GLU A 346 -3.67 35.40 -8.70
C GLU A 346 -2.36 35.92 -9.32
N ASP A 347 -1.43 36.42 -8.50
CA ASP A 347 -0.20 37.03 -8.99
C ASP A 347 0.81 35.93 -9.40
N GLY A 348 1.45 36.11 -10.54
CA GLY A 348 2.40 35.12 -11.07
C GLY A 348 1.74 33.84 -11.59
N ALA A 349 2.48 33.12 -12.43
CA ALA A 349 2.07 31.79 -12.86
C ALA A 349 2.38 30.77 -11.76
N ALA A 350 1.45 29.83 -11.54
CA ALA A 350 1.58 28.78 -10.53
C ALA A 350 1.10 27.45 -11.07
N SER A 351 1.62 26.35 -10.53
CA SER A 351 1.19 25.00 -10.87
C SER A 351 1.24 24.09 -9.65
N VAL A 352 0.57 22.96 -9.74
CA VAL A 352 0.63 21.87 -8.77
C VAL A 352 0.58 20.54 -9.51
N ILE A 353 1.14 19.49 -8.92
CA ILE A 353 1.05 18.13 -9.44
C ILE A 353 -0.09 17.41 -8.72
N LEU A 354 -1.06 16.91 -9.48
CA LEU A 354 -2.08 15.99 -9.00
C LEU A 354 -1.53 14.56 -9.12
N VAL A 355 -1.47 13.84 -8.00
CA VAL A 355 -1.02 12.44 -7.95
C VAL A 355 -2.21 11.52 -7.61
N PRO A 356 -2.72 10.75 -8.59
CA PRO A 356 -3.73 9.73 -8.35
C PRO A 356 -3.09 8.45 -7.79
N THR A 357 -3.55 8.01 -6.63
CA THR A 357 -3.10 6.78 -5.95
C THR A 357 -4.28 5.83 -5.76
N PRO A 358 -4.30 4.68 -6.43
CA PRO A 358 -5.32 3.66 -6.20
C PRO A 358 -5.47 3.27 -4.73
N VAL A 359 -6.72 3.14 -4.26
CA VAL A 359 -7.04 2.54 -2.96
C VAL A 359 -7.57 1.13 -3.20
N GLY A 360 -6.86 0.13 -2.67
CA GLY A 360 -7.14 -1.27 -2.96
C GLY A 360 -6.43 -1.74 -4.24
N ILE A 361 -7.03 -2.71 -4.93
CA ILE A 361 -6.42 -3.36 -6.09
C ILE A 361 -7.11 -2.84 -7.35
N ILE A 362 -6.70 -1.65 -7.81
CA ILE A 362 -7.02 -1.14 -9.16
C ILE A 362 -5.77 -1.38 -10.00
N THR A 363 -5.93 -2.01 -11.16
CA THR A 363 -4.78 -2.32 -12.03
C THR A 363 -4.38 -1.10 -12.87
N PRO A 364 -3.12 -0.99 -13.34
CA PRO A 364 -2.73 0.02 -14.33
C PRO A 364 -3.49 -0.11 -15.67
N GLU A 365 -4.12 -1.27 -15.91
CA GLU A 365 -5.00 -1.50 -17.06
C GLU A 365 -6.41 -0.90 -16.84
N GLU A 366 -6.79 -0.51 -15.62
CA GLU A 366 -8.08 0.11 -15.30
C GLU A 366 -7.99 1.64 -15.23
N LEU A 367 -6.86 2.17 -14.73
CA LEU A 367 -6.69 3.58 -14.45
C LEU A 367 -5.28 4.07 -14.78
N ASP A 368 -5.21 5.15 -15.56
CA ASP A 368 -3.97 5.92 -15.73
C ASP A 368 -3.69 6.76 -14.49
N THR A 369 -2.60 6.41 -13.79
CA THR A 369 -2.17 7.06 -12.54
C THR A 369 -1.00 8.02 -12.78
N THR A 370 -0.70 8.36 -14.04
CA THR A 370 0.35 9.32 -14.38
C THR A 370 0.08 10.66 -13.70
N PRO A 371 1.06 11.25 -12.97
CA PRO A 371 0.88 12.55 -12.34
C PRO A 371 0.50 13.64 -13.35
N ILE A 372 -0.46 14.50 -12.98
CA ILE A 372 -1.03 15.51 -13.86
C ILE A 372 -0.64 16.91 -13.38
N SER A 373 0.04 17.68 -14.23
CA SER A 373 0.35 19.09 -13.96
C SER A 373 -0.89 19.97 -14.16
N VAL A 374 -1.31 20.67 -13.10
CA VAL A 374 -2.42 21.64 -13.15
C VAL A 374 -1.84 23.05 -13.14
N ASN A 375 -2.02 23.78 -14.24
CA ASN A 375 -1.37 25.08 -14.46
C ASN A 375 -2.37 26.25 -14.37
N PHE A 376 -1.99 27.29 -13.64
CA PHE A 376 -2.67 28.58 -13.55
C PHE A 376 -1.74 29.67 -14.09
N ALA A 377 -2.18 30.38 -15.13
CA ALA A 377 -1.45 31.57 -15.59
C ALA A 377 -1.57 32.71 -14.56
N SER A 378 -0.72 33.73 -14.69
CA SER A 378 -0.89 34.96 -13.91
C SER A 378 -2.26 35.58 -14.19
N GLY A 379 -3.00 35.91 -13.13
CA GLY A 379 -4.38 36.41 -13.16
C GLY A 379 -5.45 35.34 -13.35
N ASP A 380 -5.09 34.06 -13.44
CA ASP A 380 -6.05 32.98 -13.66
C ASP A 380 -6.56 32.37 -12.35
N THR A 381 -7.81 32.68 -12.02
CA THR A 381 -8.57 32.10 -10.90
C THR A 381 -9.65 31.12 -11.37
N THR A 382 -9.64 30.74 -12.65
CA THR A 382 -10.64 29.83 -13.22
C THR A 382 -10.41 28.41 -12.69
N PRO A 383 -11.40 27.77 -12.05
CA PRO A 383 -11.29 26.38 -11.62
C PRO A 383 -10.88 25.45 -12.77
N LYS A 384 -9.97 24.52 -12.49
CA LYS A 384 -9.49 23.51 -13.45
C LYS A 384 -10.16 22.18 -13.15
N THR A 385 -10.97 21.72 -14.10
CA THR A 385 -11.53 20.37 -14.05
C THR A 385 -10.54 19.38 -14.65
N ILE A 386 -10.27 18.30 -13.94
CA ILE A 386 -9.32 17.26 -14.35
C ILE A 386 -10.11 15.99 -14.68
N GLU A 387 -9.79 15.40 -15.83
CA GLU A 387 -10.29 14.10 -16.26
C GLU A 387 -9.18 13.08 -16.05
N LEU A 388 -9.49 11.96 -15.39
CA LEU A 388 -8.61 10.80 -15.36
C LEU A 388 -9.03 9.85 -16.49
N ASN A 389 -8.05 9.21 -17.13
CA ASN A 389 -8.34 8.19 -18.14
C ASN A 389 -8.73 6.90 -17.41
N ILE A 390 -10.01 6.55 -17.49
CA ILE A 390 -10.58 5.33 -16.94
C ILE A 390 -10.91 4.40 -18.11
N ASN A 391 -10.48 3.15 -18.03
CA ASN A 391 -10.74 2.18 -19.08
C ASN A 391 -12.09 1.52 -18.85
N ASN A 392 -13.09 1.99 -19.60
CA ASN A 392 -14.44 1.43 -19.57
C ASN A 392 -14.47 0.01 -20.14
N ASP A 393 -15.10 -0.92 -19.43
CA ASP A 393 -15.41 -2.24 -19.95
C ASP A 393 -16.92 -2.44 -20.12
N ASN A 394 -17.43 -3.68 -20.06
CA ASN A 394 -18.87 -3.97 -20.11
C ASN A 394 -19.22 -5.03 -19.05
N ILE A 395 -18.50 -5.03 -17.94
CA ILE A 395 -18.66 -5.94 -16.82
C ILE A 395 -19.19 -5.14 -15.64
N VAL A 396 -20.16 -5.72 -14.94
CA VAL A 396 -20.71 -5.11 -13.73
C VAL A 396 -19.70 -5.23 -12.59
N ASP A 397 -19.23 -4.09 -12.07
CA ASP A 397 -18.24 -4.01 -11.00
C ASP A 397 -18.71 -3.31 -9.71
N TYR A 398 -17.90 -3.50 -8.67
CA TYR A 398 -18.02 -2.76 -7.43
C TYR A 398 -17.40 -1.36 -7.56
N PRO A 399 -17.93 -0.34 -6.85
CA PRO A 399 -17.30 0.98 -6.80
C PRO A 399 -15.83 0.91 -6.40
N ARG A 400 -14.99 1.65 -7.11
CA ARG A 400 -13.53 1.75 -6.88
C ARG A 400 -13.17 3.12 -6.33
N GLN A 401 -12.09 3.21 -5.57
CA GLN A 401 -11.64 4.48 -4.97
C GLN A 401 -10.20 4.82 -5.36
N VAL A 402 -9.97 6.10 -5.63
CA VAL A 402 -8.64 6.65 -5.92
C VAL A 402 -8.41 7.81 -4.95
N GLN A 403 -7.30 7.75 -4.23
CA GLN A 403 -6.82 8.85 -3.41
C GLN A 403 -6.11 9.86 -4.32
N LEU A 404 -6.46 11.14 -4.20
CA LEU A 404 -5.88 12.23 -4.97
C LEU A 404 -5.11 13.14 -4.03
N ASN A 405 -3.84 13.40 -4.35
CA ASN A 405 -3.00 14.32 -3.59
C ASN A 405 -2.50 15.45 -4.49
N LEU A 406 -2.41 16.66 -3.93
CA LEU A 406 -1.75 17.80 -4.56
C LEU A 406 -0.33 17.93 -4.00
N GLU A 407 0.67 18.06 -4.87
CA GLU A 407 2.09 18.08 -4.50
C GLU A 407 2.88 19.11 -5.33
N ASN A 408 4.06 19.50 -4.83
CA ASN A 408 5.05 20.32 -5.54
C ASN A 408 4.49 21.60 -6.17
N PRO A 409 3.94 22.54 -5.36
CA PRO A 409 3.42 23.79 -5.90
C PRO A 409 4.57 24.67 -6.42
N THR A 410 4.30 25.48 -7.44
CA THR A 410 5.28 26.39 -8.04
C THR A 410 4.83 27.85 -8.00
N GLY A 411 5.77 28.78 -8.21
CA GLY A 411 5.46 30.21 -8.30
C GLY A 411 5.07 30.84 -6.96
N SER A 412 5.61 30.31 -5.86
CA SER A 412 5.34 30.70 -4.48
C SER A 412 3.88 30.51 -4.03
N ALA A 413 3.04 29.84 -4.83
CA ALA A 413 1.72 29.43 -4.38
C ALA A 413 1.85 28.33 -3.33
N SER A 414 0.98 28.32 -2.33
CA SER A 414 0.92 27.25 -1.33
C SER A 414 -0.16 26.22 -1.66
N ILE A 415 -0.09 25.04 -1.05
CA ILE A 415 -1.18 24.06 -1.10
C ILE A 415 -2.16 24.37 0.03
N GLY A 416 -3.43 24.54 -0.30
CA GLY A 416 -4.50 24.76 0.67
C GLY A 416 -5.30 23.50 0.98
N ILE A 417 -6.22 23.61 1.94
CA ILE A 417 -7.09 22.49 2.36
C ILE A 417 -8.44 22.59 1.64
N PRO A 418 -8.99 21.50 1.06
CA PRO A 418 -8.42 20.16 1.01
C PRO A 418 -7.28 20.02 -0.02
N ASP A 419 -6.15 19.50 0.45
CA ASP A 419 -4.96 19.09 -0.29
C ASP A 419 -5.03 17.63 -0.76
N GLN A 420 -5.94 16.88 -0.14
CA GLN A 420 -6.27 15.50 -0.41
C GLN A 420 -7.77 15.32 -0.67
N ALA A 421 -8.12 14.45 -1.61
CA ALA A 421 -9.51 14.10 -1.91
C ALA A 421 -9.65 12.65 -2.37
N THR A 422 -10.85 12.08 -2.26
CA THR A 422 -11.16 10.75 -2.80
C THR A 422 -12.01 10.87 -4.06
N LEU A 423 -11.61 10.19 -5.13
CA LEU A 423 -12.45 9.94 -6.31
C LEU A 423 -13.09 8.55 -6.18
N GLU A 424 -14.41 8.49 -6.26
CA GLU A 424 -15.17 7.25 -6.39
C GLU A 424 -15.53 7.00 -7.86
N ILE A 425 -15.09 5.86 -8.40
CA ILE A 425 -15.42 5.39 -9.75
C ILE A 425 -16.61 4.44 -9.63
N LEU A 426 -17.72 4.80 -10.27
CA LEU A 426 -18.96 4.03 -10.29
C LEU A 426 -19.10 3.29 -11.63
N ASP A 427 -19.33 1.98 -11.55
CA ASP A 427 -19.79 1.14 -12.66
C ASP A 427 -21.01 1.74 -13.36
N ASP A 428 -21.02 1.80 -14.70
CA ASP A 428 -22.19 2.26 -15.47
C ASP A 428 -23.07 1.15 -16.03
N GLU A 429 -22.63 -0.09 -15.87
CA GLU A 429 -23.34 -1.27 -16.30
C GLU A 429 -24.58 -1.50 -15.41
N PRO A 430 -25.72 -1.87 -16.02
CA PRO A 430 -26.93 -2.12 -15.26
C PRO A 430 -26.79 -3.41 -14.43
N LYS A 431 -26.72 -3.27 -13.11
CA LYS A 431 -26.71 -4.41 -12.17
C LYS A 431 -27.91 -5.34 -12.38
N ILE A 432 -27.65 -6.62 -12.62
CA ILE A 432 -28.70 -7.63 -12.77
C ILE A 432 -29.33 -7.90 -11.40
N GLN A 433 -30.64 -7.66 -11.29
CA GLN A 433 -31.38 -7.87 -10.05
C GLN A 433 -31.86 -9.33 -9.93
N PRO A 434 -31.84 -9.91 -8.73
CA PRO A 434 -32.42 -11.22 -8.50
C PRO A 434 -33.93 -11.20 -8.78
N GLN A 435 -34.46 -12.28 -9.32
CA GLN A 435 -35.90 -12.49 -9.47
C GLN A 435 -36.59 -12.47 -8.11
N GLN A 436 -35.96 -13.13 -7.12
CA GLN A 436 -36.39 -13.13 -5.74
C GLN A 436 -35.22 -13.41 -4.79
N THR A 437 -35.39 -13.03 -3.53
CA THR A 437 -34.49 -13.36 -2.42
C THR A 437 -35.20 -14.31 -1.49
N LEU A 438 -34.57 -15.43 -1.13
CA LEU A 438 -35.10 -16.35 -0.13
C LEU A 438 -34.71 -15.85 1.27
N PRO A 439 -35.66 -15.41 2.11
CA PRO A 439 -35.34 -14.94 3.43
C PRO A 439 -35.01 -16.11 4.36
N HIS A 440 -34.01 -15.92 5.23
CA HIS A 440 -33.73 -16.84 6.31
C HIS A 440 -34.97 -16.96 7.24
N PRO A 441 -35.59 -18.15 7.42
CA PRO A 441 -36.84 -18.26 8.18
C PRO A 441 -36.68 -18.01 9.69
N ILE A 442 -35.51 -18.37 10.25
CA ILE A 442 -35.17 -18.20 11.68
C ILE A 442 -33.79 -17.52 11.83
N PRO A 443 -33.67 -16.20 11.60
CA PRO A 443 -32.37 -15.53 11.61
C PRO A 443 -31.62 -15.74 12.93
N GLU A 444 -30.43 -16.32 12.87
CA GLU A 444 -29.50 -16.52 13.98
C GLU A 444 -28.11 -16.06 13.55
N THR A 445 -27.32 -15.59 14.50
CA THR A 445 -25.94 -15.16 14.26
C THR A 445 -25.08 -16.33 13.81
N SER A 446 -24.31 -16.16 12.73
CA SER A 446 -23.43 -17.22 12.19
C SER A 446 -24.17 -18.47 11.73
N ALA A 447 -25.42 -18.33 11.27
CA ALA A 447 -26.21 -19.44 10.72
C ALA A 447 -25.62 -19.99 9.42
N ASN A 448 -24.90 -19.16 8.65
CA ASN A 448 -24.33 -19.48 7.35
C ASN A 448 -25.39 -20.03 6.36
N PHE A 449 -26.58 -19.44 6.35
CA PHE A 449 -27.64 -19.86 5.44
C PHE A 449 -27.29 -19.56 3.99
N GLY A 450 -27.46 -20.57 3.12
CA GLY A 450 -26.97 -20.51 1.74
C GLY A 450 -25.58 -21.12 1.57
N PHE A 451 -25.02 -21.76 2.61
CA PHE A 451 -23.73 -22.46 2.49
C PHE A 451 -23.76 -23.55 1.41
N ALA A 452 -24.88 -24.25 1.27
CA ALA A 452 -25.12 -25.22 0.21
C ALA A 452 -26.54 -25.04 -0.34
N VAL A 453 -26.70 -25.21 -1.65
CA VAL A 453 -27.98 -25.10 -2.35
C VAL A 453 -28.13 -26.23 -3.35
N GLU A 454 -29.35 -26.73 -3.56
CA GLU A 454 -29.63 -27.83 -4.50
C GLU A 454 -31.09 -27.79 -4.99
N GLN A 455 -31.34 -28.30 -6.20
CA GLN A 455 -32.71 -28.49 -6.69
C GLN A 455 -33.30 -29.81 -6.18
N VAL A 456 -34.48 -29.72 -5.54
CA VAL A 456 -35.27 -30.90 -5.15
C VAL A 456 -36.61 -30.83 -5.87
N THR A 457 -36.81 -31.65 -6.89
CA THR A 457 -38.01 -31.58 -7.76
C THR A 457 -38.15 -30.20 -8.41
N THR A 458 -39.12 -29.38 -7.98
CA THR A 458 -39.31 -27.99 -8.41
C THR A 458 -38.99 -26.99 -7.30
N ASN A 459 -38.39 -27.43 -6.21
CA ASN A 459 -38.12 -26.67 -5.00
C ASN A 459 -36.61 -26.47 -4.81
N ILE A 460 -36.26 -25.57 -3.90
CA ILE A 460 -34.87 -25.21 -3.59
C ILE A 460 -34.56 -25.70 -2.17
N LEU A 461 -33.54 -26.52 -2.04
CA LEU A 461 -33.02 -26.94 -0.74
C LEU A 461 -31.83 -26.05 -0.37
N VAL A 462 -31.82 -25.56 0.86
CA VAL A 462 -30.79 -24.64 1.36
C VAL A 462 -30.24 -25.15 2.69
N GLY A 463 -28.92 -25.25 2.79
CA GLY A 463 -28.19 -25.60 4.00
C GLY A 463 -27.82 -24.38 4.85
N ALA A 464 -27.85 -24.55 6.17
CA ALA A 464 -27.42 -23.57 7.17
C ALA A 464 -26.67 -24.30 8.31
N PRO A 465 -25.39 -24.69 8.08
CA PRO A 465 -24.63 -25.51 9.02
C PRO A 465 -24.36 -24.82 10.36
N GLY A 466 -24.40 -23.49 10.41
CA GLY A 466 -24.18 -22.71 11.61
C GLY A 466 -25.41 -22.54 12.51
N GLN A 467 -26.60 -22.88 12.02
CA GLN A 467 -27.85 -22.72 12.76
C GLN A 467 -27.84 -23.48 14.10
N ASN A 468 -28.54 -22.95 15.11
CA ASN A 468 -28.72 -23.53 16.44
C ASN A 468 -27.38 -23.80 17.14
N ASN A 469 -26.48 -22.81 17.19
CA ASN A 469 -25.10 -22.96 17.66
C ASN A 469 -24.32 -24.08 16.93
N SER A 470 -24.38 -24.05 15.60
CA SER A 470 -23.69 -25.00 14.71
C SER A 470 -24.13 -26.47 14.84
N GLN A 471 -25.30 -26.74 15.41
CA GLN A 471 -25.98 -28.02 15.22
C GLN A 471 -26.36 -28.22 13.75
N GLY A 472 -26.74 -27.11 13.11
CA GLY A 472 -27.09 -27.01 11.70
C GLY A 472 -28.55 -27.38 11.40
N SER A 473 -29.03 -26.85 10.28
CA SER A 473 -30.36 -27.09 9.73
C SER A 473 -30.32 -27.05 8.20
N ALA A 474 -31.34 -27.60 7.55
CA ALA A 474 -31.63 -27.37 6.14
C ALA A 474 -33.10 -26.96 5.94
N TYR A 475 -33.37 -26.27 4.83
CA TYR A 475 -34.66 -25.64 4.56
C TYR A 475 -35.08 -25.91 3.11
N LEU A 476 -36.32 -26.35 2.91
CA LEU A 476 -36.91 -26.49 1.58
C LEU A 476 -37.78 -25.27 1.27
N PHE A 477 -37.60 -24.66 0.10
CA PHE A 477 -38.37 -23.52 -0.37
C PHE A 477 -39.09 -23.83 -1.67
N ASP A 478 -40.27 -23.27 -1.82
CA ASP A 478 -40.98 -23.26 -3.10
C ASP A 478 -40.25 -22.31 -4.08
N ALA A 479 -39.78 -22.83 -5.21
CA ALA A 479 -38.96 -22.04 -6.14
C ALA A 479 -39.73 -20.93 -6.87
N VAL A 480 -41.06 -20.91 -6.80
CA VAL A 480 -41.90 -19.91 -7.47
C VAL A 480 -42.29 -18.78 -6.52
N THR A 481 -42.61 -19.12 -5.28
CA THR A 481 -43.10 -18.17 -4.26
C THR A 481 -42.04 -17.73 -3.27
N GLY A 482 -40.91 -18.44 -3.20
CA GLY A 482 -39.83 -18.20 -2.26
C GLY A 482 -40.22 -18.47 -0.80
N GLN A 483 -41.36 -19.11 -0.55
CA GLN A 483 -41.83 -19.42 0.80
C GLN A 483 -41.20 -20.71 1.33
N PRO A 484 -40.82 -20.76 2.63
CA PRO A 484 -40.34 -21.98 3.24
C PRO A 484 -41.47 -23.02 3.29
N LEU A 485 -41.19 -24.23 2.79
CA LEU A 485 -42.07 -25.38 2.80
C LEU A 485 -41.81 -26.30 3.98
N GLN A 486 -40.53 -26.54 4.29
CA GLN A 486 -40.13 -27.50 5.31
C GLN A 486 -38.78 -27.12 5.93
N ILE A 487 -38.59 -27.48 7.20
CA ILE A 487 -37.32 -27.37 7.92
C ILE A 487 -36.86 -28.79 8.31
N PHE A 488 -35.57 -29.05 8.15
CA PHE A 488 -34.90 -30.30 8.53
C PHE A 488 -33.88 -29.97 9.62
N ASN A 489 -34.19 -30.38 10.85
CA ASN A 489 -33.33 -30.17 12.01
C ASN A 489 -32.62 -31.47 12.39
N HIS A 490 -31.52 -31.34 13.12
CA HIS A 490 -30.82 -32.49 13.68
C HIS A 490 -31.78 -33.38 14.51
N PRO A 491 -31.90 -34.69 14.22
CA PRO A 491 -32.90 -35.56 14.87
C PRO A 491 -32.70 -35.73 16.38
N PHE A 492 -31.48 -35.51 16.88
CA PHE A 492 -31.11 -35.63 18.30
C PHE A 492 -30.47 -34.33 18.83
N PRO A 493 -31.24 -33.24 19.01
CA PRO A 493 -30.68 -31.89 19.26
C PRO A 493 -29.87 -31.81 20.57
N THR A 494 -30.17 -32.64 21.56
CA THR A 494 -29.43 -32.66 22.84
C THR A 494 -28.03 -33.26 22.74
N THR A 495 -27.74 -34.02 21.69
CA THR A 495 -26.45 -34.69 21.45
C THR A 495 -25.76 -34.20 20.17
N ALA A 496 -26.36 -33.24 19.47
CA ALA A 496 -25.89 -32.71 18.21
C ALA A 496 -24.52 -32.00 18.33
N GLY A 497 -24.31 -31.23 19.40
CA GLY A 497 -23.09 -30.43 19.55
C GLY A 497 -22.89 -29.51 18.34
N ASN A 498 -21.67 -29.48 17.79
CA ASN A 498 -21.34 -28.78 16.55
C ASN A 498 -21.42 -29.75 15.36
N ALA A 499 -22.62 -30.28 15.06
CA ALA A 499 -22.80 -31.32 14.02
C ALA A 499 -22.66 -30.78 12.59
N GLN A 500 -22.91 -29.48 12.39
CA GLN A 500 -22.91 -28.81 11.08
C GLN A 500 -23.87 -29.44 10.06
N LEU A 501 -25.07 -29.87 10.50
CA LEU A 501 -26.09 -30.37 9.59
C LEU A 501 -26.45 -29.31 8.54
N GLY A 502 -26.46 -29.70 7.27
CA GLY A 502 -26.71 -28.77 6.16
C GLY A 502 -25.45 -28.17 5.58
N ARG A 503 -24.26 -28.66 5.95
CA ARG A 503 -23.01 -28.30 5.26
C ARG A 503 -23.02 -28.75 3.79
N SER A 504 -23.65 -29.88 3.50
CA SER A 504 -23.91 -30.36 2.15
C SER A 504 -25.34 -30.88 2.05
N VAL A 505 -25.95 -30.71 0.88
CA VAL A 505 -27.33 -31.11 0.62
C VAL A 505 -27.43 -31.76 -0.75
N ALA A 506 -28.33 -32.74 -0.90
CA ALA A 506 -28.63 -33.36 -2.19
C ALA A 506 -30.11 -33.76 -2.27
N ALA A 507 -30.66 -33.84 -3.47
CA ALA A 507 -31.97 -34.42 -3.70
C ALA A 507 -31.94 -35.96 -3.59
N PHE A 508 -33.05 -36.58 -3.20
CA PHE A 508 -33.28 -38.02 -3.35
C PHE A 508 -34.71 -38.26 -3.79
N GLY A 509 -34.93 -38.26 -5.11
CA GLY A 509 -36.28 -38.23 -5.66
C GLY A 509 -37.03 -36.97 -5.23
N ALA A 510 -38.06 -37.14 -4.39
CA ALA A 510 -38.81 -36.03 -3.79
C ALA A 510 -38.34 -35.65 -2.37
N ASP A 511 -37.47 -36.46 -1.78
CA ASP A 511 -36.93 -36.31 -0.43
C ASP A 511 -35.53 -35.68 -0.47
N VAL A 512 -34.93 -35.46 0.71
CA VAL A 512 -33.67 -34.71 0.81
C VAL A 512 -32.62 -35.44 1.63
N VAL A 513 -31.38 -35.37 1.17
CA VAL A 513 -30.18 -35.87 1.84
C VAL A 513 -29.43 -34.68 2.40
N VAL A 514 -29.05 -34.76 3.68
CA VAL A 514 -28.39 -33.66 4.38
C VAL A 514 -27.18 -34.21 5.15
N GLY A 515 -26.00 -33.68 4.83
CA GLY A 515 -24.75 -34.03 5.49
C GLY A 515 -24.53 -33.26 6.80
N ALA A 516 -23.97 -33.94 7.79
CA ALA A 516 -23.59 -33.39 9.09
C ALA A 516 -22.18 -33.92 9.46
N PRO A 517 -21.11 -33.36 8.86
CA PRO A 517 -19.78 -33.95 8.93
C PRO A 517 -19.10 -33.90 10.30
N GLN A 518 -19.57 -33.04 11.20
CA GLN A 518 -19.01 -32.95 12.55
C GLN A 518 -19.92 -33.61 13.60
N ASP A 519 -20.97 -34.30 13.14
CA ASP A 519 -21.89 -35.05 13.99
C ASP A 519 -21.15 -36.14 14.79
N SER A 520 -21.53 -36.28 16.06
CA SER A 520 -20.93 -37.21 17.02
C SER A 520 -21.86 -38.36 17.43
N THR A 521 -22.96 -38.59 16.70
CA THR A 521 -23.99 -39.60 17.00
C THR A 521 -23.41 -41.02 16.98
N VAL A 522 -22.44 -41.29 16.10
CA VAL A 522 -21.80 -42.61 15.99
C VAL A 522 -20.58 -42.69 16.91
N ILE A 523 -19.57 -41.87 16.63
CA ILE A 523 -18.39 -41.63 17.46
C ILE A 523 -18.00 -40.14 17.33
N PRO A 524 -17.12 -39.59 18.19
CA PRO A 524 -16.82 -38.16 18.20
C PRO A 524 -16.36 -37.63 16.83
N GLN A 525 -17.13 -36.68 16.27
CA GLN A 525 -16.88 -35.96 15.02
C GLN A 525 -16.55 -36.87 13.82
N ALA A 526 -17.08 -38.09 13.78
CA ALA A 526 -16.99 -38.90 12.57
C ALA A 526 -17.84 -38.33 11.43
N GLY A 527 -18.96 -37.71 11.76
CA GLY A 527 -19.93 -37.22 10.79
C GLY A 527 -20.94 -38.29 10.37
N VAL A 528 -22.08 -37.83 9.88
CA VAL A 528 -23.17 -38.68 9.39
C VAL A 528 -23.91 -38.00 8.25
N VAL A 529 -24.78 -38.76 7.56
CA VAL A 529 -25.74 -38.22 6.60
C VAL A 529 -27.14 -38.69 6.97
N TYR A 530 -28.11 -37.79 6.92
CA TYR A 530 -29.52 -38.09 7.16
C TYR A 530 -30.33 -37.96 5.89
N LEU A 531 -31.27 -38.89 5.67
CA LEU A 531 -32.29 -38.80 4.64
C LEU A 531 -33.64 -38.46 5.29
N PHE A 532 -34.20 -37.34 4.87
CA PHE A 532 -35.43 -36.77 5.42
C PHE A 532 -36.57 -36.83 4.42
N SER A 533 -37.78 -37.05 4.94
CA SER A 533 -38.97 -36.89 4.10
C SER A 533 -39.29 -35.42 3.92
N SER A 534 -39.35 -34.95 2.67
CA SER A 534 -39.71 -33.56 2.35
C SER A 534 -41.11 -33.18 2.82
N SER A 535 -42.01 -34.17 2.94
CA SER A 535 -43.40 -33.95 3.34
C SER A 535 -43.60 -33.81 4.86
N THR A 536 -42.69 -34.37 5.67
CA THR A 536 -42.84 -34.39 7.13
C THR A 536 -41.69 -33.71 7.89
N GLY A 537 -40.54 -33.49 7.23
CA GLY A 537 -39.32 -33.02 7.86
C GLY A 537 -38.64 -34.03 8.78
N VAL A 538 -39.09 -35.29 8.80
CA VAL A 538 -38.57 -36.33 9.70
C VAL A 538 -37.50 -37.14 8.99
N ALA A 539 -36.34 -37.32 9.65
CA ALA A 539 -35.31 -38.24 9.21
C ALA A 539 -35.82 -39.68 9.36
N TYR A 540 -35.73 -40.46 8.29
CA TYR A 540 -36.12 -41.88 8.32
C TYR A 540 -34.95 -42.83 8.05
N GLN A 541 -33.79 -42.29 7.65
CA GLN A 541 -32.57 -43.07 7.48
C GLN A 541 -31.33 -42.28 7.87
N LEU A 542 -30.36 -43.00 8.43
CA LEU A 542 -29.06 -42.52 8.85
C LEU A 542 -28.00 -43.34 8.12
N PHE A 543 -27.01 -42.67 7.54
CA PHE A 543 -25.85 -43.28 6.93
C PHE A 543 -24.60 -42.86 7.71
N SER A 544 -23.71 -43.82 7.92
CA SER A 544 -22.42 -43.62 8.56
C SER A 544 -21.38 -44.52 7.89
N ASP A 545 -20.10 -44.18 8.07
CA ASP A 545 -19.02 -45.10 7.75
C ASP A 545 -19.22 -46.43 8.51
N PRO A 546 -19.14 -47.60 7.85
CA PRO A 546 -19.19 -48.91 8.52
C PRO A 546 -18.03 -49.15 9.51
N THR A 547 -16.91 -48.46 9.32
CA THR A 547 -15.70 -48.51 10.15
C THR A 547 -15.27 -47.09 10.53
N PRO A 548 -16.08 -46.36 11.30
CA PRO A 548 -15.91 -44.93 11.49
C PRO A 548 -14.64 -44.60 12.28
N GLU A 549 -13.97 -43.52 11.87
CA GLU A 549 -12.83 -42.92 12.56
C GLU A 549 -13.20 -41.53 13.14
N PRO A 550 -12.66 -41.13 14.30
CA PRO A 550 -12.85 -39.77 14.79
C PRO A 550 -12.30 -38.75 13.79
N PHE A 551 -13.04 -37.66 13.58
CA PHE A 551 -12.65 -36.52 12.73
C PHE A 551 -12.54 -36.85 11.22
N GLU A 552 -13.23 -37.88 10.73
CA GLU A 552 -13.21 -38.27 9.30
C GLU A 552 -14.11 -37.41 8.38
N ASN A 553 -14.96 -36.57 8.99
CA ASN A 553 -15.88 -35.65 8.32
C ASN A 553 -16.79 -36.34 7.28
N PHE A 554 -17.32 -37.52 7.60
CA PHE A 554 -18.27 -38.24 6.75
C PHE A 554 -19.54 -37.39 6.51
N GLY A 555 -19.91 -37.19 5.24
CA GLY A 555 -20.99 -36.27 4.90
C GLY A 555 -20.53 -34.84 4.66
N PHE A 556 -19.23 -34.63 4.39
CA PHE A 556 -18.71 -33.31 4.00
C PHE A 556 -19.25 -32.86 2.66
N ALA A 557 -19.41 -33.80 1.73
CA ALA A 557 -20.07 -33.62 0.45
C ALA A 557 -21.03 -34.79 0.21
N VAL A 558 -22.18 -34.49 -0.39
CA VAL A 558 -23.20 -35.48 -0.73
C VAL A 558 -23.77 -35.18 -2.11
N ASP A 559 -24.10 -36.23 -2.85
CA ASP A 559 -24.89 -36.16 -4.08
C ASP A 559 -25.68 -37.48 -4.26
N SER A 560 -26.57 -37.56 -5.24
CA SER A 560 -27.37 -38.75 -5.50
C SER A 560 -27.36 -39.16 -6.98
N ILE A 561 -27.43 -40.48 -7.20
CA ILE A 561 -27.62 -41.06 -8.52
C ILE A 561 -28.76 -42.06 -8.45
N GLY A 562 -29.92 -41.68 -9.01
CA GLY A 562 -31.12 -42.50 -8.98
C GLY A 562 -31.52 -42.84 -7.54
N ASN A 563 -31.37 -44.12 -7.15
CA ASN A 563 -31.68 -44.60 -5.80
C ASN A 563 -30.44 -44.77 -4.91
N THR A 564 -29.30 -44.21 -5.31
CA THR A 564 -28.04 -44.28 -4.55
C THR A 564 -27.58 -42.92 -4.09
N ILE A 565 -26.83 -42.88 -3.00
CA ILE A 565 -26.31 -41.67 -2.38
C ILE A 565 -24.78 -41.77 -2.34
N ILE A 566 -24.11 -40.78 -2.89
CA ILE A 566 -22.66 -40.61 -2.83
C ILE A 566 -22.34 -39.78 -1.59
N ILE A 567 -21.37 -40.22 -0.79
CA ILE A 567 -20.96 -39.52 0.42
C ILE A 567 -19.44 -39.43 0.49
N GLY A 568 -18.92 -38.21 0.63
CA GLY A 568 -17.49 -37.95 0.83
C GLY A 568 -17.10 -37.89 2.32
N ALA A 569 -15.93 -38.42 2.64
CA ALA A 569 -15.28 -38.38 3.96
C ALA A 569 -13.79 -38.02 3.80
N PRO A 570 -13.48 -36.73 3.59
CA PRO A 570 -12.18 -36.29 3.08
C PRO A 570 -11.02 -36.46 4.06
N THR A 571 -11.28 -36.65 5.35
CA THR A 571 -10.23 -36.73 6.37
C THR A 571 -10.05 -38.14 6.95
N THR A 572 -10.65 -39.16 6.32
CA THR A 572 -10.36 -40.57 6.61
C THR A 572 -8.87 -40.87 6.46
N ASN A 573 -8.36 -41.78 7.30
CA ASN A 573 -6.95 -42.17 7.33
C ASN A 573 -6.71 -43.56 6.72
N THR A 574 -7.69 -44.11 6.00
CA THR A 574 -7.77 -45.50 5.52
C THR A 574 -6.50 -45.96 4.81
N LEU A 575 -5.93 -45.12 3.94
CA LEU A 575 -4.75 -45.46 3.13
C LEU A 575 -3.54 -44.55 3.42
N ALA A 576 -3.77 -43.28 3.76
CA ALA A 576 -2.77 -42.36 4.31
C ALA A 576 -3.47 -41.28 5.17
N PRO A 577 -2.74 -40.52 6.02
CA PRO A 577 -3.35 -39.51 6.87
C PRO A 577 -4.15 -38.48 6.06
N ARG A 578 -5.45 -38.32 6.36
CA ARG A 578 -6.35 -37.42 5.62
C ARG A 578 -6.31 -37.62 4.08
N SER A 579 -6.13 -38.87 3.63
CA SER A 579 -6.14 -39.20 2.20
C SER A 579 -7.53 -39.13 1.61
N GLY A 580 -8.56 -39.33 2.44
CA GLY A 580 -9.96 -39.25 2.06
C GLY A 580 -10.51 -40.54 1.43
N THR A 581 -11.82 -40.70 1.54
CA THR A 581 -12.60 -41.85 1.04
C THR A 581 -13.99 -41.36 0.62
N ALA A 582 -14.61 -42.02 -0.36
CA ALA A 582 -16.02 -41.79 -0.68
C ALA A 582 -16.80 -43.11 -0.72
N TYR A 583 -18.10 -43.03 -0.54
CA TYR A 583 -18.98 -44.17 -0.37
C TYR A 583 -20.22 -44.04 -1.25
N LEU A 584 -20.72 -45.18 -1.76
CA LEU A 584 -22.01 -45.27 -2.41
C LEU A 584 -22.95 -46.13 -1.57
N PHE A 585 -24.06 -45.56 -1.14
CA PHE A 585 -25.09 -46.29 -0.41
C PHE A 585 -26.35 -46.45 -1.25
N ASP A 586 -27.05 -47.56 -1.05
CA ASP A 586 -28.44 -47.68 -1.49
C ASP A 586 -29.32 -46.82 -0.56
N GLY A 587 -29.96 -45.80 -1.14
CA GLY A 587 -30.72 -44.83 -0.39
C GLY A 587 -31.99 -45.40 0.26
N ASN A 588 -32.53 -46.50 -0.24
CA ASN A 588 -33.76 -47.11 0.32
C ASN A 588 -33.50 -48.09 1.46
N THR A 589 -32.35 -48.78 1.40
CA THR A 589 -32.02 -49.88 2.33
C THR A 589 -30.92 -49.51 3.33
N GLY A 590 -30.12 -48.48 3.03
CA GLY A 590 -28.98 -48.08 3.84
C GLY A 590 -27.76 -48.97 3.64
N GLN A 591 -27.82 -49.90 2.70
CA GLN A 591 -26.72 -50.82 2.42
C GLN A 591 -25.59 -50.07 1.72
N LEU A 592 -24.35 -50.23 2.22
CA LEU A 592 -23.15 -49.83 1.49
C LEU A 592 -23.03 -50.69 0.23
N LEU A 593 -22.99 -50.04 -0.93
CA LEU A 593 -22.84 -50.67 -2.24
C LEU A 593 -21.38 -50.68 -2.69
N GLN A 594 -20.68 -49.56 -2.52
CA GLN A 594 -19.31 -49.39 -2.99
C GLN A 594 -18.52 -48.44 -2.09
N THR A 595 -17.22 -48.72 -1.92
CA THR A 595 -16.23 -47.79 -1.34
C THR A 595 -15.26 -47.38 -2.43
N PHE A 596 -15.07 -46.08 -2.62
CA PHE A 596 -14.09 -45.51 -3.53
C PHE A 596 -12.93 -44.99 -2.71
N ASN A 597 -11.76 -45.57 -2.91
CA ASN A 597 -10.52 -45.10 -2.32
C ASN A 597 -9.80 -44.20 -3.32
N ASN A 598 -9.06 -43.21 -2.82
CA ASN A 598 -8.16 -42.41 -3.64
C ASN A 598 -7.21 -43.35 -4.43
N PRO A 599 -7.21 -43.32 -5.78
CA PRO A 599 -6.34 -44.16 -6.61
C PRO A 599 -4.85 -43.88 -6.40
N GLU A 600 -4.52 -42.65 -6.00
CA GLU A 600 -3.16 -42.18 -5.71
C GLU A 600 -3.15 -41.65 -4.27
N PRO A 601 -3.21 -42.53 -3.24
CA PRO A 601 -3.41 -42.11 -1.86
C PRO A 601 -2.15 -41.47 -1.28
N GLU A 602 -2.28 -40.21 -0.87
CA GLU A 602 -1.21 -39.44 -0.23
C GLU A 602 -1.73 -38.77 1.04
N ALA A 603 -0.81 -38.32 1.88
CA ALA A 603 -1.20 -37.53 3.04
C ALA A 603 -1.82 -36.20 2.57
N ASP A 604 -2.93 -35.80 3.20
CA ASP A 604 -3.62 -34.53 2.93
C ASP A 604 -4.13 -34.37 1.49
N SER A 605 -4.47 -35.46 0.79
CA SER A 605 -5.11 -35.38 -0.54
C SER A 605 -6.57 -34.90 -0.48
N TYR A 606 -7.24 -35.13 0.65
CA TYR A 606 -8.64 -34.77 0.88
C TYR A 606 -9.62 -35.30 -0.19
N PHE A 607 -9.44 -36.55 -0.63
CA PHE A 607 -10.34 -37.20 -1.58
C PHE A 607 -11.77 -37.30 -1.01
N GLY A 608 -12.77 -36.78 -1.73
CA GLY A 608 -14.15 -36.71 -1.25
C GLY A 608 -14.53 -35.37 -0.62
N VAL A 609 -13.71 -34.31 -0.78
CA VAL A 609 -14.11 -32.92 -0.46
C VAL A 609 -15.31 -32.47 -1.29
N SER A 610 -15.42 -32.98 -2.51
CA SER A 610 -16.51 -32.73 -3.45
C SER A 610 -16.88 -34.04 -4.15
N VAL A 611 -18.16 -34.19 -4.47
CA VAL A 611 -18.69 -35.35 -5.21
C VAL A 611 -19.75 -34.88 -6.19
N ALA A 612 -19.87 -35.54 -7.34
CA ALA A 612 -20.91 -35.26 -8.31
C ALA A 612 -21.32 -36.52 -9.10
N ALA A 613 -22.60 -36.58 -9.44
CA ALA A 613 -23.21 -37.56 -10.33
C ALA A 613 -22.92 -37.25 -11.80
N VAL A 614 -22.40 -38.23 -12.54
CA VAL A 614 -22.15 -38.14 -13.99
C VAL A 614 -22.93 -39.25 -14.69
N GLY A 615 -24.23 -39.05 -14.88
CA GLY A 615 -25.15 -40.10 -15.31
C GLY A 615 -25.22 -41.22 -14.27
N ASP A 616 -24.64 -42.38 -14.56
CA ASP A 616 -24.53 -43.55 -13.68
C ASP A 616 -23.13 -43.70 -13.02
N LYS A 617 -22.30 -42.65 -13.08
CA LYS A 617 -20.91 -42.61 -12.61
C LYS A 617 -20.71 -41.62 -11.50
N VAL A 618 -19.61 -41.80 -10.76
CA VAL A 618 -19.27 -41.01 -9.59
C VAL A 618 -18.01 -40.22 -9.87
N LEU A 619 -18.11 -38.88 -9.83
CA LEU A 619 -16.98 -37.96 -9.91
C LEU A 619 -16.59 -37.52 -8.50
N ILE A 620 -15.30 -37.57 -8.18
CA ILE A 620 -14.79 -37.28 -6.82
C ILE A 620 -13.55 -36.39 -6.92
N GLY A 621 -13.55 -35.28 -6.18
CA GLY A 621 -12.42 -34.36 -6.10
C GLY A 621 -11.45 -34.68 -4.96
N ALA A 622 -10.17 -34.41 -5.18
CA ALA A 622 -9.08 -34.52 -4.22
C ALA A 622 -8.15 -33.29 -4.35
N PRO A 623 -8.59 -32.12 -3.84
CA PRO A 623 -7.91 -30.84 -4.07
C PRO A 623 -6.50 -30.77 -3.47
N GLY A 624 -6.20 -31.57 -2.45
CA GLY A 624 -4.86 -31.59 -1.83
C GLY A 624 -3.85 -32.56 -2.46
N SER A 625 -4.22 -33.25 -3.54
CA SER A 625 -3.37 -34.29 -4.16
C SER A 625 -2.08 -33.69 -4.78
N LEU A 626 -0.95 -34.39 -4.60
CA LEU A 626 0.38 -33.98 -5.04
C LEU A 626 0.74 -34.48 -6.46
N THR A 627 -0.08 -35.36 -7.05
CA THR A 627 0.23 -35.99 -8.33
C THR A 627 -0.08 -35.07 -9.51
N GLY A 628 0.88 -34.23 -9.87
CA GLY A 628 0.92 -33.42 -11.08
C GLY A 628 2.36 -33.14 -11.52
N VAL A 629 2.55 -32.67 -12.76
CA VAL A 629 3.87 -32.29 -13.26
C VAL A 629 4.25 -30.92 -12.67
N GLY A 630 5.25 -30.87 -11.78
CA GLY A 630 5.64 -29.65 -11.05
C GLY A 630 5.03 -29.62 -9.65
N ALA A 631 5.79 -30.05 -8.64
CA ALA A 631 5.25 -30.42 -7.33
C ALA A 631 4.91 -29.21 -6.43
N THR A 632 3.62 -28.92 -6.24
CA THR A 632 3.03 -28.15 -5.11
C THR A 632 1.51 -28.38 -4.92
N LYS A 633 1.00 -29.61 -4.70
CA LYS A 633 -0.46 -29.87 -4.47
C LYS A 633 -1.44 -29.29 -5.52
N PRO A 634 -1.33 -29.65 -6.81
CA PRO A 634 -2.19 -29.10 -7.87
C PRO A 634 -3.65 -29.57 -7.82
N GLY A 635 -3.97 -30.62 -7.07
CA GLY A 635 -5.32 -31.20 -7.01
C GLY A 635 -5.66 -32.10 -8.21
N VAL A 636 -6.56 -33.05 -7.99
CA VAL A 636 -6.98 -34.07 -8.99
C VAL A 636 -8.47 -34.39 -8.82
N ALA A 637 -9.15 -34.76 -9.90
CA ALA A 637 -10.48 -35.35 -9.84
C ALA A 637 -10.53 -36.72 -10.56
N TYR A 638 -11.36 -37.62 -10.06
CA TYR A 638 -11.44 -39.01 -10.52
C TYR A 638 -12.88 -39.39 -10.86
N LEU A 639 -13.08 -40.01 -12.02
CA LEU A 639 -14.37 -40.55 -12.45
C LEU A 639 -14.36 -42.07 -12.31
N PHE A 640 -15.34 -42.60 -11.58
CA PHE A 640 -15.50 -44.03 -11.35
C PHE A 640 -16.79 -44.55 -11.95
N ASP A 641 -16.77 -45.82 -12.33
CA ASP A 641 -18.00 -46.58 -12.57
C ASP A 641 -18.70 -46.83 -11.24
N GLY A 642 -19.97 -46.39 -11.12
CA GLY A 642 -20.70 -46.44 -9.86
C GLY A 642 -21.04 -47.85 -9.38
N ILE A 643 -21.04 -48.85 -10.27
CA ILE A 643 -21.44 -50.23 -9.95
C ILE A 643 -20.21 -51.08 -9.64
N THR A 644 -19.19 -51.00 -10.48
CA THR A 644 -17.99 -51.84 -10.38
C THR A 644 -16.91 -51.24 -9.50
N GLY A 645 -16.94 -49.92 -9.27
CA GLY A 645 -15.87 -49.19 -8.59
C GLY A 645 -14.62 -48.98 -9.44
N GLU A 646 -14.63 -49.37 -10.72
CA GLU A 646 -13.47 -49.20 -11.61
C GLU A 646 -13.22 -47.71 -11.90
N LEU A 647 -11.95 -47.30 -11.80
CA LEU A 647 -11.52 -45.97 -12.24
C LEU A 647 -11.64 -45.88 -13.76
N LEU A 648 -12.44 -44.92 -14.23
CA LEU A 648 -12.68 -44.68 -15.65
C LEU A 648 -11.78 -43.59 -16.22
N GLN A 649 -11.56 -42.51 -15.46
CA GLN A 649 -10.77 -41.36 -15.91
C GLN A 649 -10.16 -40.60 -14.72
N THR A 650 -8.97 -40.05 -14.92
CA THR A 650 -8.33 -39.08 -14.03
C THR A 650 -8.22 -37.73 -14.75
N PHE A 651 -8.69 -36.67 -14.11
CA PHE A 651 -8.56 -35.30 -14.58
C PHE A 651 -7.51 -34.59 -13.73
N ARG A 652 -6.49 -34.06 -14.40
CA ARG A 652 -5.40 -33.33 -13.74
C ARG A 652 -5.52 -31.85 -14.05
N ASN A 653 -5.13 -31.03 -13.08
CA ASN A 653 -5.11 -29.59 -13.24
C ASN A 653 -4.25 -29.18 -14.46
N PRO A 654 -4.80 -28.42 -15.42
CA PRO A 654 -4.04 -27.92 -16.57
C PRO A 654 -2.95 -26.91 -16.20
N ASN A 655 -3.14 -26.20 -15.08
CA ASN A 655 -2.23 -25.18 -14.57
C ASN A 655 -1.63 -25.71 -13.25
N PRO A 656 -0.40 -26.25 -13.21
CA PRO A 656 0.13 -26.83 -11.99
C PRO A 656 0.63 -25.77 -10.99
N GLY A 657 0.01 -25.71 -9.81
CA GLY A 657 0.29 -24.83 -8.66
C GLY A 657 -0.34 -25.39 -7.37
N ILE A 658 -0.58 -24.58 -6.32
CA ILE A 658 -1.38 -24.98 -5.13
C ILE A 658 -2.82 -24.51 -5.38
N ASP A 659 -3.54 -25.22 -6.23
CA ASP A 659 -4.72 -24.59 -6.88
C ASP A 659 -6.07 -25.09 -6.40
N ASP A 660 -6.09 -26.02 -5.44
CA ASP A 660 -7.31 -26.69 -4.96
C ASP A 660 -8.16 -27.29 -6.09
N PHE A 661 -7.55 -27.77 -7.18
CA PHE A 661 -8.28 -28.34 -8.32
C PHE A 661 -9.13 -29.55 -7.92
N GLY A 662 -10.40 -29.54 -8.32
CA GLY A 662 -11.37 -30.54 -7.90
C GLY A 662 -12.27 -30.06 -6.78
N ARG A 663 -12.21 -28.78 -6.37
CA ARG A 663 -13.07 -28.28 -5.30
C ARG A 663 -14.52 -28.07 -5.74
N GLY A 664 -14.74 -27.44 -6.89
CA GLY A 664 -16.06 -27.35 -7.56
C GLY A 664 -16.22 -28.45 -8.60
N LEU A 665 -17.36 -29.14 -8.63
CA LEU A 665 -17.66 -30.21 -9.59
C LEU A 665 -19.08 -30.09 -10.12
N ALA A 666 -19.27 -30.25 -11.44
CA ALA A 666 -20.59 -30.38 -12.04
C ALA A 666 -20.58 -31.26 -13.29
N TRP A 667 -21.71 -31.90 -13.59
CA TRP A 667 -21.91 -32.62 -14.84
C TRP A 667 -22.66 -31.76 -15.85
N THR A 668 -22.16 -31.73 -17.09
CA THR A 668 -22.78 -30.94 -18.17
C THR A 668 -24.11 -31.48 -18.70
N ASN A 669 -24.56 -32.65 -18.23
CA ASN A 669 -25.63 -33.44 -18.83
C ASN A 669 -25.40 -33.83 -20.31
N ILE A 670 -24.16 -33.69 -20.82
CA ILE A 670 -23.77 -34.04 -22.19
C ILE A 670 -22.71 -35.13 -22.15
N GLY A 671 -23.09 -36.35 -22.48
CA GLY A 671 -22.16 -37.48 -22.47
C GLY A 671 -21.52 -37.64 -21.07
N ARG A 672 -20.19 -37.64 -21.01
CA ARG A 672 -19.43 -37.70 -19.76
C ARG A 672 -18.69 -36.39 -19.45
N ASP A 673 -18.96 -35.31 -20.19
CA ASP A 673 -18.20 -34.08 -20.04
C ASP A 673 -18.50 -33.42 -18.69
N VAL A 674 -17.45 -33.03 -17.98
CA VAL A 674 -17.53 -32.53 -16.60
C VAL A 674 -16.86 -31.17 -16.46
N LEU A 675 -17.37 -30.38 -15.52
CA LEU A 675 -16.80 -29.10 -15.11
C LEU A 675 -16.06 -29.30 -13.80
N ILE A 676 -14.85 -28.73 -13.70
CA ILE A 676 -14.00 -28.85 -12.53
C ILE A 676 -13.39 -27.49 -12.20
N GLY A 677 -13.53 -27.06 -10.94
CA GLY A 677 -13.00 -25.80 -10.43
C GLY A 677 -11.68 -25.96 -9.69
N ALA A 678 -10.86 -24.91 -9.75
CA ALA A 678 -9.57 -24.76 -9.09
C ALA A 678 -9.48 -23.34 -8.49
N PRO A 679 -10.11 -23.09 -7.34
CA PRO A 679 -10.18 -21.75 -6.76
C PRO A 679 -8.84 -21.21 -6.25
N GLY A 680 -7.82 -22.05 -6.07
CA GLY A 680 -6.46 -21.60 -5.74
C GLY A 680 -5.59 -21.30 -6.97
N ASP A 681 -6.11 -21.46 -8.20
CA ASP A 681 -5.31 -21.28 -9.41
C ASP A 681 -4.66 -19.90 -9.44
N ASP A 682 -3.32 -19.88 -9.53
CA ASP A 682 -2.50 -18.67 -9.46
C ASP A 682 -2.03 -18.15 -10.83
N SER A 683 -2.48 -18.76 -11.92
CA SER A 683 -1.99 -18.48 -13.29
C SER A 683 -2.25 -17.04 -13.75
N ARG A 684 -3.19 -16.35 -13.12
CA ARG A 684 -3.56 -14.95 -13.41
C ARG A 684 -3.40 -14.03 -12.20
N GLY A 685 -2.69 -14.49 -11.16
CA GLY A 685 -2.49 -13.80 -9.87
C GLY A 685 -2.84 -14.72 -8.70
N THR A 686 -2.34 -14.40 -7.50
CA THR A 686 -2.47 -15.23 -6.29
C THR A 686 -3.91 -15.69 -6.01
N ASP A 687 -4.21 -16.99 -6.04
CA ASP A 687 -5.52 -17.57 -5.73
C ASP A 687 -6.70 -16.86 -6.45
N THR A 688 -6.47 -16.43 -7.70
CA THR A 688 -7.51 -15.80 -8.54
C THR A 688 -8.55 -16.83 -8.97
N GLY A 689 -8.11 -18.07 -9.20
CA GLY A 689 -8.95 -19.21 -9.45
C GLY A 689 -9.29 -19.44 -10.93
N ALA A 690 -9.64 -20.68 -11.27
CA ALA A 690 -9.98 -21.12 -12.62
C ALA A 690 -11.09 -22.19 -12.60
N ALA A 691 -11.74 -22.38 -13.75
CA ALA A 691 -12.64 -23.51 -13.99
C ALA A 691 -12.42 -24.09 -15.38
N PHE A 692 -12.66 -25.39 -15.54
CA PHE A 692 -12.33 -26.13 -16.74
C PHE A 692 -13.45 -27.08 -17.14
N LEU A 693 -13.69 -27.19 -18.44
CA LEU A 693 -14.52 -28.23 -19.05
C LEU A 693 -13.63 -29.33 -19.58
N PHE A 694 -13.90 -30.58 -19.20
CA PHE A 694 -13.17 -31.75 -19.65
C PHE A 694 -14.03 -32.70 -20.48
N ASP A 695 -13.41 -33.34 -21.46
CA ASP A 695 -13.95 -34.53 -22.11
C ASP A 695 -13.86 -35.70 -21.12
N GLY A 696 -15.00 -36.27 -20.76
CA GLY A 696 -15.05 -37.33 -19.75
C GLY A 696 -14.56 -38.71 -20.18
N ILE A 697 -14.17 -38.88 -21.44
CA ILE A 697 -13.61 -40.13 -21.99
C ILE A 697 -12.10 -39.99 -22.16
N THR A 698 -11.64 -38.86 -22.69
CA THR A 698 -10.22 -38.67 -23.02
C THR A 698 -9.45 -37.93 -21.92
N GLY A 699 -10.15 -37.22 -21.03
CA GLY A 699 -9.55 -36.36 -20.02
C GLY A 699 -8.93 -35.09 -20.57
N THR A 700 -9.16 -34.74 -21.84
CA THR A 700 -8.63 -33.50 -22.43
C THR A 700 -9.46 -32.30 -22.01
N VAL A 701 -8.80 -31.17 -21.76
CA VAL A 701 -9.48 -29.88 -21.57
C VAL A 701 -10.15 -29.48 -22.88
N LEU A 702 -11.46 -29.26 -22.83
CA LEU A 702 -12.28 -28.77 -23.94
C LEU A 702 -12.44 -27.25 -23.89
N GLN A 703 -12.45 -26.66 -22.69
CA GLN A 703 -12.54 -25.21 -22.49
C GLN A 703 -11.99 -24.85 -21.11
N SER A 704 -11.43 -23.64 -20.99
CA SER A 704 -11.12 -22.99 -19.71
C SER A 704 -11.99 -21.75 -19.56
N TYR A 705 -12.44 -21.47 -18.33
CA TYR A 705 -13.24 -20.29 -17.99
C TYR A 705 -12.42 -19.38 -17.09
N SER A 706 -12.60 -18.08 -17.32
CA SER A 706 -11.87 -17.01 -16.66
C SER A 706 -12.71 -15.75 -16.71
N TYR A 707 -12.48 -14.83 -15.79
CA TYR A 707 -13.18 -13.55 -15.70
C TYR A 707 -12.17 -12.39 -15.86
N PRO A 708 -12.61 -11.19 -16.27
CA PRO A 708 -11.72 -10.03 -16.43
C PRO A 708 -11.21 -9.53 -15.07
N GLN A 709 -10.09 -8.81 -15.08
CA GLN A 709 -9.51 -8.15 -13.89
C GLN A 709 -9.42 -9.05 -12.64
N PRO A 710 -8.70 -10.20 -12.72
CA PRO A 710 -8.57 -11.11 -11.60
C PRO A 710 -7.78 -10.46 -10.46
N ARG A 711 -8.30 -10.53 -9.23
CA ARG A 711 -7.63 -10.03 -8.03
C ARG A 711 -7.19 -11.18 -7.12
N PRO A 712 -6.14 -10.94 -6.31
CA PRO A 712 -5.73 -11.87 -5.29
C PRO A 712 -6.90 -12.38 -4.44
N PHE A 713 -7.01 -13.69 -4.30
CA PHE A 713 -7.99 -14.38 -3.45
C PHE A 713 -9.46 -14.24 -3.90
N ASP A 714 -9.75 -13.96 -5.17
CA ASP A 714 -11.13 -13.98 -5.70
C ASP A 714 -11.75 -15.39 -5.65
N ARG A 715 -10.92 -16.44 -5.75
CA ARG A 715 -11.31 -17.86 -5.63
C ARG A 715 -12.35 -18.34 -6.65
N PHE A 716 -12.19 -17.92 -7.90
CA PHE A 716 -13.07 -18.34 -8.99
C PHE A 716 -13.01 -19.87 -9.21
N GLY A 717 -14.16 -20.52 -9.32
CA GLY A 717 -14.24 -21.98 -9.42
C GLY A 717 -14.55 -22.67 -8.09
N GLU A 718 -14.87 -21.91 -7.05
CA GLU A 718 -15.33 -22.42 -5.75
C GLU A 718 -16.55 -23.33 -5.90
N ALA A 719 -17.56 -22.83 -6.60
CA ALA A 719 -18.82 -23.49 -6.89
C ALA A 719 -19.10 -23.38 -8.39
N ILE A 720 -19.61 -24.46 -8.99
CA ILE A 720 -19.88 -24.50 -10.42
C ILE A 720 -21.18 -25.27 -10.63
N ASP A 721 -22.05 -24.74 -11.48
CA ASP A 721 -23.18 -25.50 -12.02
C ASP A 721 -23.54 -25.01 -13.44
N ILE A 722 -24.51 -25.67 -14.08
CA ILE A 722 -24.89 -25.42 -15.46
C ILE A 722 -26.41 -25.43 -15.65
N VAL A 723 -26.92 -24.38 -16.30
CA VAL A 723 -28.28 -24.33 -16.82
C VAL A 723 -28.22 -24.30 -18.34
N ASN A 724 -28.72 -25.34 -19.00
CA ASN A 724 -28.67 -25.49 -20.46
C ASN A 724 -27.24 -25.39 -21.01
N THR A 725 -26.89 -24.30 -21.71
CA THR A 725 -25.52 -24.05 -22.22
C THR A 725 -24.79 -22.97 -21.44
N SER A 726 -25.34 -22.50 -20.33
CA SER A 726 -24.75 -21.47 -19.48
C SER A 726 -24.11 -22.10 -18.25
N VAL A 727 -22.80 -21.93 -18.12
CA VAL A 727 -21.99 -22.36 -16.97
C VAL A 727 -21.93 -21.20 -15.99
N PHE A 728 -22.26 -21.45 -14.74
CA PHE A 728 -22.19 -20.48 -13.66
C PHE A 728 -21.03 -20.84 -12.76
N VAL A 729 -20.12 -19.90 -12.54
CA VAL A 729 -18.92 -20.10 -11.73
C VAL A 729 -18.90 -19.07 -10.61
N GLY A 730 -18.89 -19.55 -9.37
CA GLY A 730 -18.79 -18.71 -8.18
C GLY A 730 -17.36 -18.28 -7.87
N ALA A 731 -17.22 -17.04 -7.43
CA ALA A 731 -15.99 -16.42 -6.95
C ALA A 731 -16.30 -15.66 -5.65
N PRO A 732 -16.40 -16.35 -4.50
CA PRO A 732 -16.83 -15.73 -3.24
C PRO A 732 -15.87 -14.66 -2.73
N GLY A 733 -14.61 -14.66 -3.15
CA GLY A 733 -13.64 -13.61 -2.81
C GLY A 733 -13.73 -12.36 -3.66
N TYR A 734 -14.54 -12.36 -4.73
CA TYR A 734 -14.62 -11.24 -5.67
C TYR A 734 -15.16 -9.96 -5.03
N GLY A 735 -14.39 -8.90 -5.05
CA GLY A 735 -14.78 -7.54 -4.67
C GLY A 735 -13.93 -7.04 -3.52
N SER A 736 -14.15 -5.80 -3.10
CA SER A 736 -13.65 -5.38 -1.80
C SER A 736 -14.25 -6.30 -0.74
N LEU A 737 -13.40 -6.74 0.19
CA LEU A 737 -13.86 -7.44 1.39
C LEU A 737 -14.70 -8.71 1.05
N ALA A 738 -14.25 -9.49 0.05
CA ALA A 738 -14.91 -10.74 -0.36
C ALA A 738 -16.45 -10.63 -0.49
N SER A 739 -16.91 -9.55 -1.13
CA SER A 739 -18.33 -9.31 -1.38
C SER A 739 -18.97 -10.43 -2.23
N GLY A 740 -18.17 -11.05 -3.09
CA GLY A 740 -18.44 -12.20 -3.93
C GLY A 740 -19.12 -11.87 -5.27
N ALA A 741 -18.93 -12.76 -6.26
CA ALA A 741 -19.59 -12.71 -7.56
C ALA A 741 -19.89 -14.10 -8.12
N VAL A 742 -20.78 -14.16 -9.11
CA VAL A 742 -20.99 -15.32 -9.98
C VAL A 742 -20.87 -14.87 -11.43
N PHE A 743 -20.13 -15.64 -12.22
CA PHE A 743 -19.90 -15.37 -13.63
C PHE A 743 -20.60 -16.40 -14.49
N ARG A 744 -21.31 -15.94 -15.52
CA ARG A 744 -22.03 -16.79 -16.45
C ARG A 744 -21.29 -16.87 -17.77
N HIS A 745 -20.86 -18.07 -18.14
CA HIS A 745 -20.15 -18.34 -19.39
C HIS A 745 -20.97 -19.21 -20.34
N GLN A 746 -20.71 -19.07 -21.63
CA GLN A 746 -21.19 -20.02 -22.62
C GLN A 746 -20.32 -21.29 -22.63
N LEU A 747 -20.95 -22.46 -22.47
CA LEU A 747 -20.28 -23.75 -22.22
C LEU A 747 -19.10 -24.05 -23.15
N ARG A 748 -19.27 -23.98 -24.48
CA ARG A 748 -18.21 -24.45 -25.40
C ARG A 748 -17.27 -23.34 -25.88
N THR A 749 -17.67 -22.08 -25.81
CA THR A 749 -16.84 -20.96 -26.26
C THR A 749 -16.05 -20.33 -25.12
N GLY A 750 -16.50 -20.50 -23.88
CA GLY A 750 -15.94 -19.82 -22.70
C GLY A 750 -16.30 -18.35 -22.61
N GLU A 751 -17.04 -17.81 -23.57
CA GLU A 751 -17.45 -16.41 -23.61
C GLU A 751 -18.19 -16.03 -22.32
N LEU A 752 -17.72 -14.99 -21.63
CA LEU A 752 -18.43 -14.39 -20.50
C LEU A 752 -19.65 -13.66 -21.04
N LEU A 753 -20.82 -14.01 -20.51
CA LEU A 753 -22.11 -13.45 -20.91
C LEU A 753 -22.61 -12.41 -19.90
N ASP A 754 -22.52 -12.72 -18.61
CA ASP A 754 -23.06 -11.90 -17.54
C ASP A 754 -22.21 -12.04 -16.26
N THR A 755 -22.10 -10.95 -15.50
CA THR A 755 -21.52 -10.93 -14.14
C THR A 755 -22.59 -10.55 -13.14
N TYR A 756 -22.70 -11.33 -12.07
CA TYR A 756 -23.67 -11.12 -10.99
C TYR A 756 -22.91 -10.78 -9.72
N ILE A 757 -23.14 -9.58 -9.20
CA ILE A 757 -22.59 -9.11 -7.93
C ILE A 757 -23.70 -8.97 -6.88
N ASN A 758 -23.33 -9.02 -5.60
CA ASN A 758 -24.30 -8.76 -4.55
C ASN A 758 -24.83 -7.31 -4.64
N THR A 759 -26.16 -7.16 -4.66
CA THR A 759 -26.82 -5.87 -4.92
C THR A 759 -27.11 -5.06 -3.66
N ILE A 760 -26.88 -5.62 -2.47
CA ILE A 760 -27.20 -4.97 -1.20
C ILE A 760 -25.91 -4.54 -0.49
N PRO A 761 -25.73 -3.24 -0.21
CA PRO A 761 -24.62 -2.76 0.58
C PRO A 761 -24.61 -3.45 1.93
N ASP A 762 -23.48 -4.05 2.26
CA ASP A 762 -23.20 -4.58 3.59
C ASP A 762 -23.22 -3.44 4.63
N ASN A 763 -23.61 -3.76 5.86
CA ASN A 763 -23.62 -2.83 6.99
C ASN A 763 -22.28 -2.76 7.73
N GLY A 764 -21.20 -3.31 7.16
CA GLY A 764 -19.82 -3.13 7.62
C GLY A 764 -19.19 -4.36 8.28
N ASP A 765 -19.53 -5.59 7.87
CA ASP A 765 -18.76 -6.80 8.20
C ASP A 765 -18.25 -7.50 6.93
N GLU A 766 -16.93 -7.65 6.86
CA GLU A 766 -16.13 -7.54 5.66
C GLU A 766 -15.98 -8.85 4.83
N VAL A 767 -16.91 -9.83 4.91
CA VAL A 767 -16.83 -11.07 4.10
C VAL A 767 -18.21 -11.66 3.79
N LEU A 768 -18.82 -11.31 2.65
CA LEU A 768 -20.15 -11.81 2.29
C LEU A 768 -20.15 -13.22 1.67
N ASN A 769 -19.12 -13.54 0.89
CA ASN A 769 -18.99 -14.78 0.13
C ASN A 769 -20.13 -15.05 -0.87
N PHE A 770 -20.64 -14.04 -1.57
CA PHE A 770 -21.63 -14.26 -2.64
C PHE A 770 -21.04 -15.18 -3.71
N GLY A 771 -21.76 -16.25 -4.08
CA GLY A 771 -21.25 -17.24 -5.04
C GLY A 771 -20.53 -18.42 -4.38
N ALA A 772 -20.54 -18.53 -3.05
CA ALA A 772 -19.98 -19.70 -2.35
C ALA A 772 -20.69 -21.03 -2.68
N SER A 773 -21.94 -20.97 -3.14
CA SER A 773 -22.71 -22.12 -3.61
C SER A 773 -23.59 -21.70 -4.78
N VAL A 774 -23.75 -22.57 -5.78
CA VAL A 774 -24.54 -22.32 -6.99
C VAL A 774 -25.28 -23.59 -7.35
N ALA A 775 -26.57 -23.48 -7.71
CA ALA A 775 -27.35 -24.61 -8.22
C ALA A 775 -28.36 -24.19 -9.31
N ALA A 776 -28.51 -25.03 -10.32
CA ALA A 776 -29.53 -24.97 -11.35
C ALA A 776 -30.90 -25.36 -10.75
N VAL A 777 -31.94 -24.61 -11.09
CA VAL A 777 -33.31 -24.86 -10.64
C VAL A 777 -34.25 -24.73 -11.83
N GLY A 778 -34.40 -25.84 -12.58
CA GLY A 778 -35.14 -25.85 -13.85
C GLY A 778 -34.50 -24.93 -14.89
N ASN A 779 -35.18 -23.84 -15.24
CA ASN A 779 -34.65 -22.81 -16.16
C ASN A 779 -34.08 -21.58 -15.43
N THR A 780 -34.07 -21.61 -14.10
CA THR A 780 -33.49 -20.56 -13.24
C THR A 780 -32.26 -21.13 -12.53
N TRP A 781 -31.58 -20.31 -11.73
CA TRP A 781 -30.51 -20.76 -10.87
C TRP A 781 -30.51 -19.97 -9.56
N VAL A 782 -29.82 -20.51 -8.55
CA VAL A 782 -29.69 -19.91 -7.23
C VAL A 782 -28.24 -19.82 -6.81
N THR A 783 -27.94 -18.84 -5.96
CA THR A 783 -26.64 -18.71 -5.30
C THR A 783 -26.76 -18.30 -3.85
N GLY A 784 -25.89 -18.86 -3.02
CA GLY A 784 -25.77 -18.53 -1.61
C GLY A 784 -24.87 -17.33 -1.32
N VAL A 785 -25.15 -16.69 -0.19
CA VAL A 785 -24.35 -15.61 0.43
C VAL A 785 -24.28 -15.88 1.93
N PRO A 786 -23.47 -16.86 2.36
CA PRO A 786 -23.51 -17.36 3.74
C PRO A 786 -23.05 -16.33 4.78
N GLY A 787 -22.15 -15.41 4.41
CA GLY A 787 -21.66 -14.33 5.31
C GLY A 787 -22.53 -13.07 5.29
N TYR A 788 -23.74 -13.13 4.73
CA TYR A 788 -24.60 -11.95 4.67
C TYR A 788 -25.12 -11.54 6.06
N ASP A 789 -24.99 -10.27 6.39
CA ASP A 789 -25.39 -9.70 7.68
C ASP A 789 -26.57 -8.69 7.57
N VAL A 790 -27.43 -8.66 8.59
CA VAL A 790 -28.30 -7.51 8.92
C VAL A 790 -27.97 -6.98 10.33
N GLY A 791 -27.02 -6.03 10.44
CA GLY A 791 -26.76 -5.27 11.67
C GLY A 791 -25.74 -5.84 12.66
N GLY A 792 -24.74 -6.61 12.20
CA GLY A 792 -23.52 -7.04 12.91
C GLY A 792 -23.33 -8.56 13.08
N VAL A 793 -24.07 -9.39 12.34
CA VAL A 793 -24.32 -10.83 12.50
C VAL A 793 -24.59 -11.60 11.18
N ASP A 794 -23.70 -12.55 10.81
CA ASP A 794 -23.78 -13.51 9.68
C ASP A 794 -25.08 -14.37 9.62
N VAL A 795 -26.20 -13.80 9.16
CA VAL A 795 -27.48 -14.51 9.01
C VAL A 795 -27.50 -15.38 7.75
N GLY A 796 -26.85 -14.96 6.67
CA GLY A 796 -26.83 -15.63 5.38
C GLY A 796 -28.08 -15.39 4.50
N ARG A 797 -27.94 -15.50 3.18
CA ARG A 797 -29.01 -15.32 2.18
C ARG A 797 -28.87 -16.23 0.96
N VAL A 798 -29.96 -16.38 0.21
CA VAL A 798 -29.95 -17.01 -1.13
C VAL A 798 -30.69 -16.12 -2.13
N TYR A 799 -30.09 -15.94 -3.29
CA TYR A 799 -30.67 -15.22 -4.42
C TYR A 799 -31.04 -16.19 -5.54
N GLN A 800 -32.19 -15.94 -6.18
CA GLN A 800 -32.60 -16.66 -7.38
C GLN A 800 -32.63 -15.72 -8.58
N PHE A 801 -32.09 -16.18 -9.71
CA PHE A 801 -31.99 -15.45 -10.96
C PHE A 801 -32.61 -16.25 -12.11
N VAL A 802 -33.07 -15.53 -13.14
CA VAL A 802 -33.61 -16.11 -14.38
C VAL A 802 -32.52 -16.27 -15.42
#